data_AF-A0A087SLU4-F1
#
_entry.id   AF-A0A087SLU4-F1
#
_cell.length_a   1.000
_cell.length_b   1.000
_cell.length_c   1.000
_cell.angle_alpha   90.00
_cell.angle_beta   90.00
_cell.angle_gamma   90.00
#
_symmetry.space_group_name_H-M   'P 1'
#
loop_
_entity.id
_entity.type
_entity.pdbx_description
1 polymer ?
#
loop_
_entity_poly.entity_id
_entity_poly.type
_entity_poly.pdbx_seq_one_letter_code
_entity_poly.pdbx_strand_id
1 'polypeptide(L)'
;MAPERIAFVLIDGLGDVNEAGLGGRTPLQAAHTPFLDAIAAAGLNGLMDPVAPGLACGSDTAHLSLLGHDPRACYRGRGAFESLGAGLLMDPGDIAFKANFATLDPASGIVLRRRADRRFEAEGPVLCAALDGLPIPGFPELGLRVRYATEHRAGVVIAGPGLTDAITGTDPLRDGLPLLDPAPVEEERGGYGEQGNGAADGSGVEAGGGQGTDAEGNMGGPPGDEPAGPRKERPPPSARSAACYSAAATRAASDAMRAALARHPINAERVSRGLPPANVVLLRGCGARLALPAFPARHGLRGGVAAPTRIIRGLALTLGMAALDVPGGTGDYHTALHAKAQAVAAALSAHRLDLGFLHVKAVDDAGHDGSAAHKAALLGAVDAMVGQLLARLARARLDSGEEGGVGEYTIVVTGDHSTPVATMDHSCEPVPVAIAHLRHVEMGKPSSAQTFGDSVSSFDESAAGAGGLGRFPGSQLMPLIKHFAGHVVAGCVGNKAAVFPLQLLGFEVDAVNTVQFSNHTGYPLWKGKVLSGEELWDLIDAMETNGLLSQYTHLLTGFIGSLSLLHTIHRVLLKLREYNPALVYVCDPVQGDNGQLYVSPDLPPAFRSELTPIATIMTPNQLEAELLTERSIGSVQEALDACAQLHRLGPHTVVITSLDLEPDHVTVLASTTQPQAEGALSTFRILVPRVQAYVTGTGELGGDEYRVK
;
A
#
# COMPACT_ATOMS: atom_id res chain seq x y z
N MET A 1 20.72 -13.88 -13.57
CA MET A 1 20.98 -13.57 -12.15
C MET A 1 19.86 -14.19 -11.33
N ALA A 2 20.10 -14.61 -10.09
CA ALA A 2 18.99 -14.90 -9.18
C ALA A 2 18.22 -13.61 -8.85
N PRO A 3 16.92 -13.66 -8.51
CA PRO A 3 16.20 -12.48 -8.04
C PRO A 3 16.81 -11.94 -6.74
N GLU A 4 16.83 -10.62 -6.63
CA GLU A 4 17.12 -9.89 -5.39
C GLU A 4 16.00 -10.12 -4.37
N ARG A 5 16.36 -10.23 -3.09
CA ARG A 5 15.45 -10.60 -2.00
C ARG A 5 15.13 -9.42 -1.11
N ILE A 6 13.88 -9.32 -0.68
CA ILE A 6 13.35 -8.16 0.03
C ILE A 6 13.21 -8.48 1.51
N ALA A 7 13.89 -7.72 2.36
CA ALA A 7 13.65 -7.67 3.80
C ALA A 7 12.83 -6.42 4.13
N PHE A 8 11.53 -6.60 4.36
CA PHE A 8 10.60 -5.53 4.70
C PHE A 8 10.46 -5.49 6.22
N VAL A 9 10.86 -4.37 6.85
CA VAL A 9 10.62 -4.09 8.26
C VAL A 9 9.44 -3.13 8.36
N LEU A 10 8.37 -3.56 9.04
CA LEU A 10 7.23 -2.72 9.36
C LEU A 10 7.13 -2.49 10.87
N ILE A 11 6.97 -1.21 11.23
CA ILE A 11 6.82 -0.74 12.60
C ILE A 11 5.38 -0.22 12.75
N ASP A 12 4.52 -0.98 13.45
CA ASP A 12 3.12 -0.61 13.70
C ASP A 12 3.10 0.72 14.49
N GLY A 13 2.24 1.66 14.09
CA GLY A 13 2.11 2.98 14.73
C GLY A 13 3.37 3.86 14.70
N LEU A 14 4.25 3.68 13.70
CA LEU A 14 5.56 4.35 13.61
C LEU A 14 5.46 5.89 13.75
N GLY A 15 4.59 6.50 12.95
CA GLY A 15 4.51 7.96 12.84
C GLY A 15 3.94 8.63 14.09
N ASP A 16 4.34 9.88 14.30
CA ASP A 16 3.96 10.71 15.44
C ASP A 16 3.96 12.21 15.08
N VAL A 17 3.72 13.06 16.08
CA VAL A 17 3.81 14.52 15.98
C VAL A 17 4.91 15.08 16.89
N ASN A 18 5.18 16.38 16.80
CA ASN A 18 6.24 17.03 17.56
C ASN A 18 5.89 17.14 19.05
N GLU A 19 6.51 16.30 19.87
CA GLU A 19 6.25 16.22 21.30
C GLU A 19 7.03 17.28 22.10
N ALA A 20 6.29 18.06 22.90
CA ALA A 20 6.88 19.09 23.75
C ALA A 20 7.87 18.51 24.77
N GLY A 21 7.56 17.33 25.31
CA GLY A 21 8.43 16.59 26.24
C GLY A 21 9.75 16.09 25.63
N LEU A 22 9.86 16.05 24.30
CA LEU A 22 11.06 15.62 23.57
C LEU A 22 11.87 16.78 22.96
N GLY A 23 11.46 18.02 23.26
CA GLY A 23 12.06 19.26 22.75
C GLY A 23 11.44 19.74 21.43
N GLY A 24 10.18 19.38 21.14
CA GLY A 24 9.51 19.72 19.88
C GLY A 24 9.90 18.80 18.72
N ARG A 25 10.21 17.54 19.02
CA ARG A 25 10.60 16.46 18.10
C ARG A 25 9.63 15.29 18.22
N THR A 26 9.50 14.49 17.17
CA THR A 26 8.78 13.21 17.24
C THR A 26 9.56 12.20 18.13
N PRO A 27 8.92 11.13 18.65
CA PRO A 27 9.62 10.03 19.32
C PRO A 27 10.65 9.31 18.43
N LEU A 28 10.48 9.36 17.10
CA LEU A 28 11.44 8.85 16.13
C LEU A 28 12.68 9.76 16.06
N GLN A 29 12.49 11.08 15.89
CA GLN A 29 13.55 12.10 15.96
C GLN A 29 14.24 12.22 17.34
N ALA A 30 13.65 11.63 18.38
CA ALA A 30 14.21 11.57 19.74
C ALA A 30 14.89 10.25 20.08
N ALA A 31 14.66 9.20 19.30
CA ALA A 31 15.33 7.92 19.45
C ALA A 31 16.79 8.00 18.95
N HIS A 32 17.55 6.94 19.21
CA HIS A 32 18.91 6.77 18.70
C HIS A 32 18.88 5.63 17.67
N THR A 33 18.88 5.99 16.38
CA THR A 33 18.46 5.12 15.27
C THR A 33 19.52 4.92 14.15
N PRO A 34 20.81 4.69 14.47
CA PRO A 34 21.89 4.69 13.49
C PRO A 34 21.81 3.61 12.41
N PHE A 35 21.05 2.52 12.59
CA PHE A 35 20.82 1.52 11.53
C PHE A 35 19.64 1.89 10.62
N LEU A 36 18.64 2.60 11.13
CA LEU A 36 17.59 3.22 10.29
C LEU A 36 18.17 4.39 9.49
N ASP A 37 18.95 5.27 10.14
CA ASP A 37 19.64 6.39 9.50
C ASP A 37 20.61 5.91 8.39
N ALA A 38 21.34 4.81 8.64
CA ALA A 38 22.20 4.19 7.63
C ALA A 38 21.44 3.50 6.46
N ILE A 39 20.17 3.14 6.64
CA ILE A 39 19.29 2.70 5.53
C ILE A 39 18.84 3.92 4.73
N ALA A 40 18.39 4.99 5.39
CA ALA A 40 17.97 6.22 4.73
C ALA A 40 19.10 6.85 3.90
N ALA A 41 20.29 6.99 4.49
CA ALA A 41 21.50 7.56 3.86
C ALA A 41 22.09 6.71 2.71
N ALA A 42 21.53 5.54 2.42
CA ALA A 42 21.99 4.60 1.39
C ALA A 42 20.88 4.21 0.38
N GLY A 43 19.76 4.94 0.41
CA GLY A 43 18.51 4.56 -0.25
C GLY A 43 17.70 5.73 -0.79
N LEU A 44 16.49 5.42 -1.25
CA LEU A 44 15.47 6.40 -1.58
C LEU A 44 14.44 6.47 -0.46
N ASN A 45 14.06 7.70 -0.10
CA ASN A 45 13.24 8.03 1.04
C ASN A 45 11.94 8.73 0.60
N GLY A 46 10.92 8.74 1.44
CA GLY A 46 9.67 9.45 1.15
C GLY A 46 8.61 9.30 2.24
N LEU A 47 7.45 9.92 2.00
CA LEU A 47 6.28 9.84 2.87
C LEU A 47 5.18 8.99 2.23
N MET A 48 4.56 8.13 3.03
CA MET A 48 3.45 7.28 2.60
C MET A 48 2.16 7.62 3.35
N ASP A 49 1.12 7.94 2.60
CA ASP A 49 -0.26 7.91 3.10
C ASP A 49 -0.77 6.46 3.01
N PRO A 50 -0.98 5.74 4.12
CA PRO A 50 -1.17 4.29 4.04
C PRO A 50 -2.38 3.86 3.19
N VAL A 51 -3.46 4.64 3.21
CA VAL A 51 -4.63 4.46 2.34
C VAL A 51 -4.88 5.68 1.46
N ALA A 52 -4.91 6.89 2.04
CA ALA A 52 -5.01 8.17 1.31
C ALA A 52 -4.69 9.36 2.24
N PRO A 53 -4.31 10.53 1.69
CA PRO A 53 -4.11 11.75 2.48
C PRO A 53 -5.32 12.10 3.36
N GLY A 54 -5.07 12.42 4.63
CA GLY A 54 -6.09 12.83 5.58
C GLY A 54 -7.02 11.71 6.07
N LEU A 55 -6.71 10.44 5.77
CA LEU A 55 -7.50 9.28 6.19
C LEU A 55 -6.78 8.45 7.25
N ALA A 56 -7.20 8.58 8.50
CA ALA A 56 -6.81 7.66 9.56
C ALA A 56 -7.31 6.24 9.24
N CYS A 57 -6.49 5.23 9.54
CA CYS A 57 -6.78 3.85 9.17
C CYS A 57 -6.15 2.87 10.16
N GLY A 58 -6.81 1.72 10.34
CA GLY A 58 -6.26 0.66 11.19
C GLY A 58 -5.34 -0.28 10.43
N SER A 59 -4.49 -0.98 11.19
CA SER A 59 -3.40 -1.84 10.69
C SER A 59 -3.83 -2.85 9.62
N ASP A 60 -5.07 -3.35 9.68
CA ASP A 60 -5.65 -4.24 8.68
C ASP A 60 -5.91 -3.58 7.32
N THR A 61 -6.55 -2.41 7.33
CA THR A 61 -6.80 -1.66 6.09
C THR A 61 -5.53 -1.06 5.50
N ALA A 62 -4.59 -0.66 6.35
CA ALA A 62 -3.25 -0.26 5.94
C ALA A 62 -2.48 -1.43 5.31
N HIS A 63 -2.35 -2.58 5.99
CA HIS A 63 -1.62 -3.73 5.45
C HIS A 63 -2.22 -4.30 4.15
N LEU A 64 -3.55 -4.22 3.95
CA LEU A 64 -4.15 -4.50 2.65
C LEU A 64 -3.59 -3.56 1.58
N SER A 65 -3.65 -2.24 1.84
CA SER A 65 -3.18 -1.20 0.92
C SER A 65 -1.69 -1.33 0.60
N LEU A 66 -0.82 -1.44 1.63
CA LEU A 66 0.63 -1.63 1.50
C LEU A 66 0.99 -2.87 0.66
N LEU A 67 0.23 -3.97 0.78
CA LEU A 67 0.40 -5.18 -0.02
C LEU A 67 -0.30 -5.09 -1.41
N GLY A 68 -0.80 -3.91 -1.79
CA GLY A 68 -1.36 -3.56 -3.10
C GLY A 68 -2.88 -3.76 -3.25
N HIS A 69 -3.61 -4.09 -2.19
CA HIS A 69 -5.06 -4.33 -2.22
C HIS A 69 -5.82 -3.11 -1.69
N ASP A 70 -6.59 -2.42 -2.55
CA ASP A 70 -7.45 -1.32 -2.10
C ASP A 70 -8.44 -1.81 -1.02
N PRO A 71 -8.35 -1.32 0.23
CA PRO A 71 -9.25 -1.73 1.30
C PRO A 71 -10.70 -1.30 1.01
N ARG A 72 -10.93 -0.20 0.27
CA ARG A 72 -12.29 0.30 -0.03
C ARG A 72 -13.07 -0.69 -0.89
N ALA A 73 -12.41 -1.32 -1.86
CA ALA A 73 -13.00 -2.36 -2.69
C ALA A 73 -13.20 -3.70 -1.92
N CYS A 74 -12.20 -4.14 -1.14
CA CYS A 74 -12.13 -5.54 -0.69
C CYS A 74 -12.32 -5.81 0.81
N TYR A 75 -12.21 -4.81 1.71
CA TYR A 75 -12.29 -5.05 3.15
C TYR A 75 -13.73 -5.38 3.60
N ARG A 76 -13.86 -6.35 4.53
CA ARG A 76 -15.14 -6.85 5.09
C ARG A 76 -15.10 -7.08 6.61
N GLY A 77 -14.14 -6.50 7.33
CA GLY A 77 -14.05 -6.60 8.80
C GLY A 77 -12.94 -7.49 9.35
N ARG A 78 -12.62 -7.30 10.64
CA ARG A 78 -11.48 -7.95 11.34
C ARG A 78 -11.67 -9.45 11.67
N GLY A 79 -12.91 -9.96 11.67
CA GLY A 79 -13.25 -11.28 12.24
C GLY A 79 -12.52 -12.46 11.59
N ALA A 80 -12.42 -12.48 10.26
CA ALA A 80 -11.70 -13.51 9.51
C ALA A 80 -10.19 -13.47 9.75
N PHE A 81 -9.58 -12.27 9.75
CA PHE A 81 -8.15 -12.09 9.97
C PHE A 81 -7.74 -12.52 11.38
N GLU A 82 -8.47 -12.11 12.43
CA GLU A 82 -8.18 -12.56 13.80
C GLU A 82 -8.25 -14.08 13.95
N SER A 83 -9.20 -14.73 13.26
CA SER A 83 -9.42 -16.17 13.32
C SER A 83 -8.32 -16.94 12.58
N LEU A 84 -7.98 -16.54 11.36
CA LEU A 84 -6.87 -17.11 10.58
C LEU A 84 -5.53 -17.00 11.33
N GLY A 85 -5.24 -15.83 11.93
CA GLY A 85 -4.03 -15.65 12.75
C GLY A 85 -4.05 -16.36 14.10
N ALA A 86 -5.22 -16.77 14.59
CA ALA A 86 -5.37 -17.67 15.73
C ALA A 86 -5.15 -19.15 15.37
N GLY A 87 -4.93 -19.49 14.09
CA GLY A 87 -4.74 -20.86 13.61
C GLY A 87 -6.04 -21.56 13.19
N LEU A 88 -7.17 -20.85 13.10
CA LEU A 88 -8.37 -21.35 12.42
C LEU A 88 -8.19 -21.16 10.91
N LEU A 89 -7.70 -22.21 10.23
CA LEU A 89 -7.70 -22.22 8.77
C LEU A 89 -9.14 -22.11 8.26
N MET A 90 -9.35 -21.18 7.32
CA MET A 90 -10.61 -20.89 6.65
C MET A 90 -10.40 -20.94 5.15
N ASP A 91 -11.43 -21.36 4.42
CA ASP A 91 -11.45 -21.34 2.95
C ASP A 91 -12.29 -20.15 2.45
N PRO A 92 -12.09 -19.64 1.22
CA PRO A 92 -12.84 -18.48 0.72
C PRO A 92 -14.35 -18.78 0.67
N GLY A 93 -15.14 -17.98 1.38
CA GLY A 93 -16.58 -18.20 1.60
C GLY A 93 -16.93 -18.68 3.02
N ASP A 94 -15.97 -19.23 3.78
CA ASP A 94 -16.16 -19.49 5.22
C ASP A 94 -16.36 -18.17 5.98
N ILE A 95 -17.21 -18.21 7.02
CA ILE A 95 -17.42 -17.10 7.95
C ILE A 95 -16.80 -17.40 9.32
N ALA A 96 -16.26 -16.38 9.97
CA ALA A 96 -15.69 -16.48 11.30
C ALA A 96 -16.23 -15.42 12.26
N PHE A 97 -16.16 -15.75 13.55
CA PHE A 97 -16.56 -14.90 14.65
C PHE A 97 -15.45 -14.84 15.70
N LYS A 98 -15.17 -13.62 16.18
CA LYS A 98 -14.47 -13.39 17.44
C LYS A 98 -15.39 -13.84 18.57
N ALA A 99 -14.96 -14.81 19.36
CA ALA A 99 -15.84 -15.48 20.31
C ALA A 99 -15.40 -15.33 21.77
N ASN A 100 -16.37 -15.29 22.68
CA ASN A 100 -16.14 -15.30 24.12
C ASN A 100 -16.90 -16.47 24.77
N PHE A 101 -16.22 -17.26 25.61
CA PHE A 101 -16.88 -18.07 26.62
C PHE A 101 -17.51 -17.17 27.68
N ALA A 102 -18.77 -17.43 27.99
CA ALA A 102 -19.63 -16.55 28.79
C ALA A 102 -20.61 -17.35 29.65
N THR A 103 -21.27 -16.64 30.55
CA THR A 103 -22.29 -17.18 31.45
C THR A 103 -23.65 -16.65 31.05
N LEU A 104 -24.52 -17.55 30.63
CA LEU A 104 -25.94 -17.35 30.37
C LEU A 104 -26.77 -17.90 31.53
N ASP A 105 -27.84 -17.22 31.93
CA ASP A 105 -28.92 -17.85 32.68
C ASP A 105 -29.87 -18.59 31.71
N PRO A 106 -30.01 -19.93 31.79
CA PRO A 106 -30.94 -20.67 30.94
C PRO A 106 -32.42 -20.35 31.19
N ALA A 107 -32.79 -19.77 32.33
CA ALA A 107 -34.18 -19.49 32.67
C ALA A 107 -34.69 -18.17 32.07
N SER A 108 -33.89 -17.10 32.13
CA SER A 108 -34.22 -15.79 31.55
C SER A 108 -33.65 -15.55 30.15
N GLY A 109 -32.65 -16.33 29.72
CA GLY A 109 -31.90 -16.07 28.49
C GLY A 109 -30.93 -14.89 28.57
N ILE A 110 -30.68 -14.36 29.77
CA ILE A 110 -29.81 -13.20 30.00
C ILE A 110 -28.34 -13.63 30.10
N VAL A 111 -27.46 -12.91 29.41
CA VAL A 111 -26.00 -13.06 29.51
C VAL A 111 -25.53 -12.36 30.79
N LEU A 112 -25.43 -13.13 31.88
CA LEU A 112 -24.98 -12.66 33.19
C LEU A 112 -23.54 -12.14 33.19
N ARG A 113 -22.66 -12.75 32.37
CA ARG A 113 -21.25 -12.32 32.19
C ARG A 113 -20.78 -12.64 30.78
N ARG A 114 -20.36 -11.64 29.99
CA ARG A 114 -19.77 -11.84 28.64
C ARG A 114 -18.34 -12.40 28.64
N ARG A 115 -17.77 -12.65 29.82
CA ARG A 115 -16.41 -13.17 30.04
C ARG A 115 -16.48 -14.16 31.20
N ALA A 116 -16.38 -15.47 30.92
CA ALA A 116 -16.52 -16.52 31.94
C ALA A 116 -15.42 -16.46 33.01
N ASP A 117 -14.18 -16.17 32.60
CA ASP A 117 -13.03 -15.95 33.48
C ASP A 117 -11.95 -15.08 32.82
N ARG A 118 -10.96 -14.65 33.60
CA ARG A 118 -9.65 -14.23 33.06
C ARG A 118 -8.62 -15.37 33.12
N ARG A 119 -8.71 -16.26 34.12
CA ARG A 119 -7.87 -17.46 34.22
C ARG A 119 -8.63 -18.63 33.64
N PHE A 120 -8.43 -18.89 32.36
CA PHE A 120 -9.19 -19.87 31.58
C PHE A 120 -8.30 -20.82 30.76
N GLU A 121 -6.98 -20.72 30.91
CA GLU A 121 -5.97 -21.39 30.09
C GLU A 121 -5.99 -22.91 30.20
N ALA A 122 -6.45 -23.45 31.35
CA ALA A 122 -6.61 -24.89 31.56
C ALA A 122 -7.96 -25.42 31.05
N GLU A 123 -9.01 -24.59 31.05
CA GLU A 123 -10.40 -25.03 30.79
C GLU A 123 -10.81 -24.74 29.33
N GLY A 124 -10.44 -23.58 28.80
CA GLY A 124 -10.76 -23.14 27.45
C GLY A 124 -10.30 -24.06 26.32
N PRO A 125 -9.06 -24.60 26.32
CA PRO A 125 -8.64 -25.58 25.32
C PRO A 125 -9.50 -26.85 25.32
N VAL A 126 -9.88 -27.35 26.50
CA VAL A 126 -10.71 -28.55 26.64
C VAL A 126 -12.14 -28.29 26.17
N LEU A 127 -12.71 -27.13 26.54
CA LEU A 127 -14.03 -26.72 26.05
C LEU A 127 -14.04 -26.50 24.54
N CYS A 128 -13.00 -25.89 23.95
CA CYS A 128 -12.89 -25.78 22.49
C CYS A 128 -12.81 -27.16 21.81
N ALA A 129 -12.04 -28.11 22.37
CA ALA A 129 -11.96 -29.47 21.84
C ALA A 129 -13.29 -30.24 21.94
N ALA A 130 -14.15 -29.89 22.90
CA ALA A 130 -15.51 -30.44 23.02
C ALA A 130 -16.55 -29.77 22.08
N LEU A 131 -16.17 -28.69 21.39
CA LEU A 131 -17.04 -27.95 20.45
C LEU A 131 -16.58 -28.07 18.99
N ASP A 132 -15.30 -28.34 18.74
CA ASP A 132 -14.72 -28.52 17.42
C ASP A 132 -15.33 -29.75 16.72
N GLY A 133 -15.77 -29.59 15.47
CA GLY A 133 -16.37 -30.68 14.69
C GLY A 133 -17.78 -31.08 15.12
N LEU A 134 -18.47 -30.33 16.00
CA LEU A 134 -19.89 -30.58 16.26
C LEU A 134 -20.72 -30.37 14.97
N PRO A 135 -21.69 -31.26 14.69
CA PRO A 135 -22.59 -31.09 13.55
C PRO A 135 -23.54 -29.91 13.78
N ILE A 136 -23.79 -29.13 12.73
CA ILE A 136 -24.72 -27.99 12.77
C ILE A 136 -26.13 -28.49 12.41
N PRO A 137 -27.12 -28.50 13.34
CA PRO A 137 -28.42 -29.12 13.08
C PRO A 137 -29.18 -28.44 11.95
N GLY A 138 -29.55 -29.23 10.93
CA GLY A 138 -30.21 -28.73 9.72
C GLY A 138 -29.26 -28.34 8.57
N PHE A 139 -27.95 -28.34 8.80
CA PHE A 139 -26.92 -27.93 7.83
C PHE A 139 -25.78 -28.98 7.76
N PRO A 140 -26.06 -30.23 7.34
CA PRO A 140 -25.08 -31.32 7.30
C PRO A 140 -23.88 -31.09 6.36
N GLU A 141 -23.97 -30.13 5.43
CA GLU A 141 -22.89 -29.68 4.55
C GLU A 141 -21.94 -28.65 5.20
N LEU A 142 -22.26 -28.15 6.40
CA LEU A 142 -21.48 -27.14 7.11
C LEU A 142 -20.67 -27.73 8.27
N GLY A 143 -19.38 -27.39 8.33
CA GLY A 143 -18.47 -27.76 9.41
C GLY A 143 -18.30 -26.65 10.44
N LEU A 144 -18.36 -26.98 11.73
CA LEU A 144 -18.01 -26.09 12.83
C LEU A 144 -16.54 -26.30 13.25
N ARG A 145 -15.73 -25.24 13.25
CA ARG A 145 -14.34 -25.27 13.77
C ARG A 145 -14.19 -24.29 14.94
N VAL A 146 -13.62 -24.73 16.07
CA VAL A 146 -13.48 -23.94 17.30
C VAL A 146 -12.07 -24.03 17.88
N ARG A 147 -11.43 -22.88 18.12
CA ARG A 147 -10.07 -22.83 18.71
C ARG A 147 -9.98 -21.84 19.86
N TYR A 148 -9.24 -22.24 20.90
CA TYR A 148 -8.96 -21.39 22.05
C TYR A 148 -8.04 -20.22 21.67
N ALA A 149 -8.23 -19.05 22.30
CA ALA A 149 -7.38 -17.88 22.08
C ALA A 149 -6.52 -17.54 23.31
N THR A 150 -7.05 -16.79 24.27
CA THR A 150 -6.44 -16.39 25.57
C THR A 150 -7.55 -15.89 26.49
N GLU A 151 -7.42 -16.04 27.81
CA GLU A 151 -8.54 -15.81 28.75
C GLU A 151 -9.83 -16.55 28.29
N HIS A 152 -11.00 -15.98 28.57
CA HIS A 152 -12.31 -16.37 28.02
C HIS A 152 -12.44 -16.40 26.47
N ARG A 153 -11.42 -16.04 25.69
CA ARG A 153 -11.57 -15.80 24.24
C ARG A 153 -11.36 -17.08 23.42
N ALA A 154 -12.09 -17.16 22.32
CA ALA A 154 -11.98 -18.20 21.29
C ALA A 154 -12.17 -17.59 19.89
N GLY A 155 -11.93 -18.38 18.87
CA GLY A 155 -12.45 -18.13 17.52
C GLY A 155 -13.37 -19.28 17.11
N VAL A 156 -14.43 -18.95 16.36
CA VAL A 156 -15.38 -19.92 15.80
C VAL A 156 -15.49 -19.67 14.30
N VAL A 157 -15.31 -20.71 13.49
CA VAL A 157 -15.53 -20.70 12.04
C VAL A 157 -16.70 -21.62 11.71
N ILE A 158 -17.59 -21.15 10.85
CA ILE A 158 -18.59 -21.98 10.16
C ILE A 158 -18.12 -22.06 8.70
N ALA A 159 -17.87 -23.28 8.24
CA ALA A 159 -17.24 -23.55 6.97
C ALA A 159 -18.17 -24.32 6.03
N GLY A 160 -18.16 -23.96 4.74
CA GLY A 160 -18.99 -24.61 3.71
C GLY A 160 -19.80 -23.66 2.81
N PRO A 161 -20.64 -24.20 1.91
CA PRO A 161 -21.28 -23.42 0.84
C PRO A 161 -22.43 -22.53 1.32
N GLY A 162 -22.67 -21.46 0.57
CA GLY A 162 -23.84 -20.57 0.72
C GLY A 162 -23.73 -19.50 1.81
N LEU A 163 -22.60 -19.44 2.52
CA LEU A 163 -22.38 -18.53 3.65
C LEU A 163 -22.04 -17.09 3.21
N THR A 164 -22.37 -16.13 4.06
CA THR A 164 -21.98 -14.71 3.96
C THR A 164 -21.89 -14.09 5.35
N ASP A 165 -20.97 -13.15 5.49
CA ASP A 165 -20.70 -12.35 6.68
C ASP A 165 -21.66 -11.17 6.88
N ALA A 166 -22.64 -10.99 5.99
CA ALA A 166 -23.70 -9.99 6.10
C ALA A 166 -24.75 -10.32 7.20
N ILE A 167 -24.29 -10.70 8.39
CA ILE A 167 -25.11 -11.10 9.55
C ILE A 167 -24.56 -10.60 10.90
N THR A 168 -25.46 -10.40 11.87
CA THR A 168 -25.11 -10.15 13.27
C THR A 168 -24.63 -11.42 13.98
N GLY A 169 -23.91 -11.22 15.09
CA GLY A 169 -23.56 -12.29 16.03
C GLY A 169 -24.57 -12.44 17.17
N THR A 170 -24.22 -13.25 18.18
CA THR A 170 -25.04 -13.50 19.39
C THR A 170 -24.62 -12.67 20.62
N ASP A 171 -23.47 -11.98 20.56
CA ASP A 171 -22.96 -11.15 21.66
C ASP A 171 -23.77 -9.85 21.86
N PRO A 172 -24.47 -9.64 23.00
CA PRO A 172 -25.25 -8.43 23.26
C PRO A 172 -24.41 -7.18 23.63
N LEU A 173 -23.08 -7.28 23.57
CA LEU A 173 -22.11 -6.20 23.80
C LEU A 173 -22.07 -5.61 25.23
N ARG A 174 -23.07 -5.87 26.09
CA ARG A 174 -23.08 -5.57 27.54
C ARG A 174 -23.61 -6.75 28.35
N ASP A 175 -23.12 -6.88 29.58
CA ASP A 175 -23.62 -7.87 30.55
C ASP A 175 -25.04 -7.47 31.02
N GLY A 176 -25.84 -8.44 31.45
CA GLY A 176 -27.22 -8.20 31.91
C GLY A 176 -28.27 -8.06 30.80
N LEU A 177 -27.89 -8.25 29.53
CA LEU A 177 -28.80 -8.23 28.38
C LEU A 177 -29.11 -9.65 27.86
N PRO A 178 -30.25 -9.87 27.17
CA PRO A 178 -30.56 -11.13 26.51
C PRO A 178 -29.48 -11.55 25.50
N LEU A 179 -29.27 -12.86 25.30
CA LEU A 179 -28.50 -13.37 24.18
C LEU A 179 -29.10 -12.89 22.84
N LEU A 180 -28.29 -12.42 21.90
CA LEU A 180 -28.81 -11.93 20.62
C LEU A 180 -29.07 -13.04 19.61
N ASP A 181 -30.10 -12.80 18.82
CA ASP A 181 -30.51 -13.58 17.67
C ASP A 181 -29.70 -13.15 16.42
N PRO A 182 -29.00 -14.07 15.73
CA PRO A 182 -28.37 -13.77 14.45
C PRO A 182 -29.41 -13.37 13.40
N ALA A 183 -29.15 -12.28 12.70
CA ALA A 183 -30.02 -11.69 11.69
C ALA A 183 -29.19 -11.03 10.57
N PRO A 184 -29.72 -10.92 9.33
CA PRO A 184 -29.08 -10.14 8.26
C PRO A 184 -28.83 -8.68 8.66
N VAL A 185 -27.68 -8.13 8.29
CA VAL A 185 -27.46 -6.67 8.32
C VAL A 185 -27.85 -6.03 7.00
N GLU A 186 -28.23 -4.75 7.02
CA GLU A 186 -28.26 -3.92 5.81
C GLU A 186 -26.81 -3.51 5.48
N GLU A 187 -26.44 -3.43 4.19
CA GLU A 187 -25.14 -2.87 3.78
C GLU A 187 -25.12 -1.36 4.01
N GLU A 188 -24.77 -0.94 5.23
CA GLU A 188 -24.20 0.39 5.40
C GLU A 188 -22.82 0.42 4.73
N ARG A 189 -22.68 1.22 3.65
CA ARG A 189 -21.38 1.62 3.13
C ARG A 189 -20.71 2.52 4.18
N GLY A 190 -20.07 1.88 5.15
CA GLY A 190 -19.58 2.52 6.36
C GLY A 190 -18.71 3.74 6.05
N GLY A 191 -19.15 4.91 6.52
CA GLY A 191 -18.28 6.07 6.63
C GLY A 191 -17.15 5.75 7.62
N TYR A 192 -15.93 6.20 7.32
CA TYR A 192 -14.81 6.05 8.23
C TYR A 192 -15.07 6.87 9.50
N GLY A 193 -14.98 6.20 10.65
CA GLY A 193 -15.19 6.80 11.96
C GLY A 193 -15.37 5.72 13.03
N GLU A 194 -14.36 5.53 13.87
CA GLU A 194 -14.49 4.65 15.02
C GLU A 194 -15.40 5.29 16.06
N GLN A 195 -16.49 4.60 16.42
CA GLN A 195 -17.32 4.98 17.56
C GLN A 195 -16.54 4.66 18.84
N GLY A 196 -15.74 5.63 19.29
CA GLY A 196 -14.91 5.52 20.49
C GLY A 196 -15.74 5.06 21.70
N ASN A 197 -15.18 4.13 22.48
CA ASN A 197 -15.81 3.66 23.72
C ASN A 197 -15.72 4.75 24.79
N GLY A 198 -16.70 5.65 24.80
CA GLY A 198 -16.89 6.60 25.90
C GLY A 198 -17.16 5.85 27.21
N ALA A 199 -16.11 5.68 28.01
CA ALA A 199 -16.22 5.13 29.36
C ALA A 199 -16.94 6.13 30.26
N ALA A 200 -18.11 5.74 30.76
CA ALA A 200 -18.77 6.44 31.85
C ALA A 200 -18.22 5.97 33.21
N ASP A 201 -18.37 6.82 34.24
CA ASP A 201 -17.89 6.65 35.62
C ASP A 201 -16.36 6.80 35.82
N GLY A 202 -15.86 7.77 36.60
CA GLY A 202 -16.57 8.86 37.25
C GLY A 202 -15.74 9.60 38.32
N SER A 203 -16.01 10.89 38.52
CA SER A 203 -15.51 11.69 39.64
C SER A 203 -16.46 12.85 39.93
N GLY A 204 -17.19 12.78 41.05
CA GLY A 204 -18.14 13.83 41.43
C GLY A 204 -17.45 15.04 42.05
N VAL A 205 -17.86 16.24 41.65
CA VAL A 205 -17.64 17.50 42.39
C VAL A 205 -18.98 18.25 42.43
N GLU A 206 -19.34 18.75 43.60
CA GLU A 206 -20.61 19.43 43.84
C GLU A 206 -20.58 20.89 43.35
N ALA A 207 -21.59 21.29 42.59
CA ALA A 207 -21.99 22.69 42.40
C ALA A 207 -23.52 22.71 42.23
N GLY A 208 -24.24 23.39 43.11
CA GLY A 208 -25.69 23.24 43.24
C GLY A 208 -26.49 24.54 43.16
N GLY A 209 -27.82 24.38 43.13
CA GLY A 209 -28.78 25.44 43.45
C GLY A 209 -29.28 26.27 42.25
N GLY A 210 -30.52 26.02 41.83
CA GLY A 210 -31.26 26.88 40.90
C GLY A 210 -32.71 26.40 40.75
N GLN A 211 -33.68 27.19 41.21
CA GLN A 211 -35.11 26.88 41.14
C GLN A 211 -35.78 27.66 39.99
N GLY A 212 -36.86 27.11 39.43
CA GLY A 212 -37.67 27.73 38.36
C GLY A 212 -38.62 26.70 37.72
N THR A 213 -39.67 26.25 38.42
CA THR A 213 -41.04 26.83 38.41
C THR A 213 -41.81 26.64 37.09
N ASP A 214 -42.95 25.97 37.18
CA ASP A 214 -43.84 25.60 36.09
C ASP A 214 -44.66 26.77 35.51
N ALA A 215 -45.08 26.68 34.23
CA ALA A 215 -46.50 26.80 33.80
C ALA A 215 -46.68 27.05 32.27
N GLU A 216 -47.54 26.23 31.66
CA GLU A 216 -48.52 26.55 30.60
C GLU A 216 -48.11 27.29 29.28
N GLY A 217 -48.04 26.50 28.19
CA GLY A 217 -49.00 26.65 27.08
C GLY A 217 -48.59 27.39 25.79
N ASN A 218 -48.71 26.69 24.64
CA ASN A 218 -49.55 27.14 23.53
C ASN A 218 -49.99 25.98 22.61
N MET A 219 -50.95 26.27 21.73
CA MET A 219 -51.66 25.36 20.81
C MET A 219 -50.82 24.91 19.60
N GLY A 220 -51.22 23.81 18.96
CA GLY A 220 -50.49 23.20 17.84
C GLY A 220 -50.74 23.82 16.47
N GLY A 221 -49.80 23.54 15.55
CA GLY A 221 -49.96 23.70 14.10
C GLY A 221 -49.85 22.34 13.39
N PRO A 222 -50.18 22.25 12.08
CA PRO A 222 -50.09 21.01 11.32
C PRO A 222 -48.63 20.58 11.06
N PRO A 223 -48.35 19.27 10.86
CA PRO A 223 -47.06 18.83 10.36
C PRO A 223 -46.86 19.37 8.94
N GLY A 224 -45.76 20.09 8.71
CA GLY A 224 -45.30 20.44 7.37
C GLY A 224 -44.60 19.26 6.70
N ASP A 225 -44.71 19.16 5.38
CA ASP A 225 -44.01 18.13 4.60
C ASP A 225 -42.49 18.35 4.63
N GLU A 226 -41.78 17.57 5.45
CA GLU A 226 -40.34 17.37 5.23
C GLU A 226 -40.15 16.56 3.93
N PRO A 227 -39.23 16.96 3.03
CA PRO A 227 -39.01 16.25 1.79
C PRO A 227 -38.45 14.86 2.08
N ALA A 228 -39.22 13.82 1.74
CA ALA A 228 -38.82 12.44 1.95
C ALA A 228 -37.47 12.15 1.27
N GLY A 229 -36.44 11.92 2.09
CA GLY A 229 -35.10 11.58 1.63
C GLY A 229 -35.08 10.34 0.73
N PRO A 230 -34.03 10.15 -0.09
CA PRO A 230 -33.96 9.07 -1.07
C PRO A 230 -34.21 7.72 -0.38
N ARG A 231 -35.25 7.01 -0.84
CA ARG A 231 -35.63 5.70 -0.29
C ARG A 231 -34.45 4.75 -0.41
N LYS A 232 -33.93 4.26 0.73
CA LYS A 232 -32.94 3.17 0.77
C LYS A 232 -33.37 2.05 -0.19
N GLU A 233 -32.57 1.80 -1.21
CA GLU A 233 -32.81 0.66 -2.11
C GLU A 233 -32.58 -0.64 -1.34
N ARG A 234 -33.44 -1.65 -1.58
CA ARG A 234 -33.28 -2.94 -0.91
C ARG A 234 -32.11 -3.72 -1.52
N PRO A 235 -31.32 -4.44 -0.71
CA PRO A 235 -30.31 -5.36 -1.24
C PRO A 235 -30.96 -6.44 -2.12
N PRO A 236 -30.23 -6.94 -3.13
CA PRO A 236 -30.79 -7.86 -4.13
C PRO A 236 -31.32 -9.16 -3.50
N PRO A 237 -32.37 -9.79 -4.06
CA PRO A 237 -33.04 -10.95 -3.45
C PRO A 237 -32.11 -12.13 -3.12
N SER A 238 -31.07 -12.35 -3.94
CA SER A 238 -30.06 -13.40 -3.75
C SER A 238 -29.25 -13.18 -2.47
N ALA A 239 -28.68 -11.98 -2.27
CA ALA A 239 -27.90 -11.65 -1.07
C ALA A 239 -28.74 -11.81 0.20
N ARG A 240 -30.01 -11.39 0.16
CA ARG A 240 -30.94 -11.57 1.29
C ARG A 240 -31.17 -13.04 1.64
N SER A 241 -31.23 -13.94 0.65
CA SER A 241 -31.37 -15.38 0.90
C SER A 241 -30.12 -15.99 1.56
N ALA A 242 -28.92 -15.60 1.12
CA ALA A 242 -27.65 -16.05 1.70
C ALA A 242 -27.47 -15.55 3.15
N ALA A 243 -27.82 -14.29 3.44
CA ALA A 243 -27.77 -13.76 4.80
C ALA A 243 -28.77 -14.45 5.74
N CYS A 244 -30.00 -14.73 5.28
CA CYS A 244 -30.96 -15.51 6.07
C CYS A 244 -30.48 -16.95 6.33
N TYR A 245 -29.89 -17.61 5.33
CA TYR A 245 -29.27 -18.94 5.48
C TYR A 245 -28.13 -18.93 6.50
N SER A 246 -27.22 -17.96 6.38
CA SER A 246 -26.04 -17.81 7.26
C SER A 246 -26.46 -17.52 8.71
N ALA A 247 -27.45 -16.65 8.92
CA ALA A 247 -28.01 -16.36 10.25
C ALA A 247 -28.64 -17.62 10.89
N ALA A 248 -29.36 -18.42 10.11
CA ALA A 248 -29.95 -19.68 10.58
C ALA A 248 -28.88 -20.74 10.92
N ALA A 249 -27.81 -20.86 10.12
CA ALA A 249 -26.67 -21.72 10.40
C ALA A 249 -25.91 -21.28 11.67
N THR A 250 -25.64 -19.97 11.82
CA THR A 250 -24.99 -19.39 13.01
C THR A 250 -25.80 -19.63 14.29
N ARG A 251 -27.14 -19.52 14.20
CA ARG A 251 -28.05 -19.86 15.31
C ARG A 251 -27.96 -21.35 15.67
N ALA A 252 -28.09 -22.24 14.69
CA ALA A 252 -28.01 -23.68 14.89
C ALA A 252 -26.66 -24.11 15.50
N ALA A 253 -25.55 -23.48 15.09
CA ALA A 253 -24.24 -23.67 15.68
C ALA A 253 -24.16 -23.16 17.13
N SER A 254 -24.71 -21.98 17.43
CA SER A 254 -24.74 -21.44 18.80
C SER A 254 -25.59 -22.30 19.75
N ASP A 255 -26.72 -22.82 19.26
CA ASP A 255 -27.59 -23.74 19.99
C ASP A 255 -26.90 -25.10 20.24
N ALA A 256 -26.21 -25.65 19.25
CA ALA A 256 -25.42 -26.88 19.39
C ALA A 256 -24.28 -26.72 20.41
N MET A 257 -23.52 -25.62 20.33
CA MET A 257 -22.45 -25.31 21.30
C MET A 257 -23.01 -25.14 22.71
N ARG A 258 -24.13 -24.42 22.88
CA ARG A 258 -24.79 -24.24 24.18
C ARG A 258 -25.28 -25.57 24.77
N ALA A 259 -25.84 -26.45 23.94
CA ALA A 259 -26.28 -27.79 24.37
C ALA A 259 -25.13 -28.71 24.79
N ALA A 260 -23.96 -28.61 24.13
CA ALA A 260 -22.75 -29.33 24.52
C ALA A 260 -22.15 -28.78 25.84
N LEU A 261 -21.96 -27.46 25.94
CA LEU A 261 -21.40 -26.82 27.15
C LEU A 261 -22.27 -27.04 28.39
N ALA A 262 -23.60 -27.02 28.27
CA ALA A 262 -24.53 -27.27 29.37
C ALA A 262 -24.40 -28.69 29.98
N ARG A 263 -23.77 -29.63 29.27
CA ARG A 263 -23.53 -31.02 29.72
C ARG A 263 -22.07 -31.31 30.05
N HIS A 264 -21.15 -30.36 29.83
CA HIS A 264 -19.72 -30.60 29.94
C HIS A 264 -19.26 -30.63 31.42
N PRO A 265 -18.50 -31.65 31.87
CA PRO A 265 -18.13 -31.82 33.29
C PRO A 265 -17.46 -30.59 33.94
N ILE A 266 -16.61 -29.86 33.18
CA ILE A 266 -15.97 -28.61 33.65
C ILE A 266 -17.00 -27.60 34.18
N ASN A 267 -18.21 -27.52 33.61
CA ASN A 267 -19.20 -26.56 34.09
C ASN A 267 -19.83 -26.97 35.43
N ALA A 268 -19.97 -28.27 35.70
CA ALA A 268 -20.32 -28.75 37.04
C ALA A 268 -19.18 -28.47 38.04
N GLU A 269 -17.92 -28.66 37.62
CA GLU A 269 -16.74 -28.39 38.46
C GLU A 269 -16.53 -26.89 38.74
N ARG A 270 -16.80 -26.00 37.76
CA ARG A 270 -16.82 -24.55 37.97
C ARG A 270 -17.85 -24.19 39.03
N VAL A 271 -19.09 -24.67 38.89
CA VAL A 271 -20.17 -24.42 39.86
C VAL A 271 -19.84 -24.96 41.25
N SER A 272 -19.26 -26.16 41.39
CA SER A 272 -18.85 -26.70 42.70
C SER A 272 -17.70 -25.93 43.35
N ARG A 273 -16.88 -25.21 42.56
CA ARG A 273 -15.84 -24.26 43.03
C ARG A 273 -16.38 -22.84 43.26
N GLY A 274 -17.69 -22.61 43.11
CA GLY A 274 -18.31 -21.27 43.22
C GLY A 274 -18.02 -20.34 42.04
N LEU A 275 -17.47 -20.86 40.94
CA LEU A 275 -17.21 -20.12 39.70
C LEU A 275 -18.45 -20.15 38.78
N PRO A 276 -18.73 -19.07 38.04
CA PRO A 276 -19.84 -19.06 37.09
C PRO A 276 -19.55 -20.00 35.91
N PRO A 277 -20.54 -20.75 35.40
CA PRO A 277 -20.32 -21.68 34.31
C PRO A 277 -20.04 -20.96 32.99
N ALA A 278 -19.18 -21.56 32.17
CA ALA A 278 -18.94 -21.19 30.78
C ALA A 278 -19.91 -21.99 29.89
N ASN A 279 -21.20 -21.64 29.95
CA ASN A 279 -22.28 -22.40 29.32
C ASN A 279 -22.78 -21.85 27.97
N VAL A 280 -22.26 -20.69 27.52
CA VAL A 280 -22.52 -20.17 26.16
C VAL A 280 -21.24 -19.66 25.51
N VAL A 281 -21.19 -19.74 24.19
CA VAL A 281 -20.21 -19.03 23.35
C VAL A 281 -20.91 -17.86 22.68
N LEU A 282 -20.50 -16.64 23.01
CA LEU A 282 -20.96 -15.43 22.36
C LEU A 282 -20.18 -15.22 21.07
N LEU A 283 -20.89 -15.02 19.97
CA LEU A 283 -20.32 -14.79 18.65
C LEU A 283 -20.39 -13.30 18.32
N ARG A 284 -19.29 -12.69 17.88
CA ARG A 284 -19.20 -11.25 17.58
C ARG A 284 -18.34 -11.00 16.34
N GLY A 285 -18.68 -9.96 15.58
CA GLY A 285 -17.90 -9.50 14.43
C GLY A 285 -17.77 -10.60 13.39
N CYS A 286 -18.88 -10.92 12.71
CA CYS A 286 -18.83 -11.82 11.57
C CYS A 286 -17.90 -11.24 10.50
N GLY A 287 -17.15 -12.09 9.81
CA GLY A 287 -16.32 -11.71 8.68
C GLY A 287 -15.95 -12.94 7.86
N ALA A 288 -16.02 -12.83 6.54
CA ALA A 288 -15.67 -13.91 5.62
C ALA A 288 -14.17 -13.87 5.27
N ARG A 289 -13.58 -15.02 4.94
CA ARG A 289 -12.23 -15.00 4.34
C ARG A 289 -12.32 -14.33 2.96
N LEU A 290 -11.62 -13.19 2.81
CA LEU A 290 -11.62 -12.43 1.56
C LEU A 290 -11.11 -13.27 0.38
N ALA A 291 -11.87 -13.27 -0.72
CA ALA A 291 -11.50 -13.88 -1.99
C ALA A 291 -10.53 -12.99 -2.78
N LEU A 292 -9.31 -12.83 -2.25
CA LEU A 292 -8.26 -12.00 -2.84
C LEU A 292 -7.24 -12.84 -3.65
N PRO A 293 -6.64 -12.29 -4.73
CA PRO A 293 -5.49 -12.90 -5.38
C PRO A 293 -4.35 -13.15 -4.39
N ALA A 294 -3.79 -14.37 -4.39
CA ALA A 294 -2.67 -14.71 -3.53
C ALA A 294 -1.42 -13.87 -3.87
N PHE A 295 -0.63 -13.53 -2.86
CA PHE A 295 0.55 -12.68 -2.96
C PHE A 295 1.55 -13.14 -4.05
N PRO A 296 1.86 -14.45 -4.23
CA PRO A 296 2.70 -14.90 -5.34
C PRO A 296 2.07 -14.68 -6.73
N ALA A 297 0.75 -14.81 -6.85
CA ALA A 297 0.04 -14.56 -8.11
C ALA A 297 -0.09 -13.07 -8.42
N ARG A 298 -0.16 -12.20 -7.40
CA ARG A 298 -0.22 -10.74 -7.57
C ARG A 298 1.13 -10.08 -7.81
N HIS A 299 2.20 -10.58 -7.17
CA HIS A 299 3.49 -9.90 -7.14
C HIS A 299 4.65 -10.68 -7.77
N GLY A 300 4.46 -11.97 -8.08
CA GLY A 300 5.55 -12.86 -8.55
C GLY A 300 6.52 -13.31 -7.45
N LEU A 301 6.20 -13.04 -6.18
CA LEU A 301 7.09 -13.20 -5.02
C LEU A 301 6.55 -14.21 -4.00
N ARG A 302 7.42 -15.09 -3.48
CA ARG A 302 7.09 -15.92 -2.32
C ARG A 302 7.25 -15.11 -1.03
N GLY A 303 6.15 -14.54 -0.56
CA GLY A 303 6.09 -13.75 0.67
C GLY A 303 5.98 -14.61 1.93
N GLY A 304 6.58 -14.17 3.03
CA GLY A 304 6.38 -14.74 4.36
C GLY A 304 6.49 -13.69 5.46
N VAL A 305 5.83 -13.92 6.60
CA VAL A 305 5.59 -12.91 7.64
C VAL A 305 6.04 -13.37 9.03
N ALA A 306 6.71 -12.49 9.76
CA ALA A 306 7.04 -12.62 11.18
C ALA A 306 6.22 -11.60 11.99
N ALA A 307 4.91 -11.88 12.14
CA ALA A 307 3.96 -11.01 12.85
C ALA A 307 3.45 -11.64 14.15
N PRO A 308 3.47 -10.90 15.28
CA PRO A 308 2.87 -11.34 16.55
C PRO A 308 1.34 -11.16 16.55
N THR A 309 0.86 -10.12 15.87
CA THR A 309 -0.54 -9.72 15.79
C THR A 309 -1.33 -10.72 14.96
N ARG A 310 -2.40 -11.27 15.54
CA ARG A 310 -3.25 -12.26 14.86
C ARG A 310 -3.90 -11.68 13.61
N ILE A 311 -4.30 -10.40 13.63
CA ILE A 311 -4.86 -9.71 12.45
C ILE A 311 -3.87 -9.77 11.28
N ILE A 312 -2.64 -9.29 11.45
CA ILE A 312 -1.66 -9.23 10.35
C ILE A 312 -1.20 -10.63 9.93
N ARG A 313 -1.02 -11.56 10.87
CA ARG A 313 -0.74 -12.97 10.56
C ARG A 313 -1.87 -13.60 9.73
N GLY A 314 -3.13 -13.32 10.05
CA GLY A 314 -4.29 -13.85 9.32
C GLY A 314 -4.54 -13.17 7.97
N LEU A 315 -4.23 -11.88 7.83
CA LEU A 315 -4.23 -11.15 6.56
C LEU A 315 -3.17 -11.74 5.62
N ALA A 316 -1.93 -11.92 6.10
CA ALA A 316 -0.87 -12.56 5.33
C ALA A 316 -1.22 -14.01 4.91
N LEU A 317 -1.82 -14.80 5.82
CA LEU A 317 -2.35 -16.14 5.50
C LEU A 317 -3.52 -16.10 4.50
N THR A 318 -4.38 -15.08 4.55
CA THR A 318 -5.45 -14.87 3.57
C THR A 318 -4.85 -14.73 2.17
N LEU A 319 -3.79 -13.92 2.05
CA LEU A 319 -2.99 -13.70 0.83
C LEU A 319 -2.03 -14.86 0.51
N GLY A 320 -2.01 -15.96 1.27
CA GLY A 320 -1.17 -17.13 1.00
C GLY A 320 0.34 -16.92 1.26
N MET A 321 0.71 -15.92 2.07
CA MET A 321 2.09 -15.76 2.56
C MET A 321 2.38 -16.76 3.69
N ALA A 322 3.63 -17.23 3.78
CA ALA A 322 4.03 -18.18 4.82
C ALA A 322 4.18 -17.49 6.19
N ALA A 323 3.40 -17.90 7.19
CA ALA A 323 3.63 -17.47 8.57
C ALA A 323 4.92 -18.11 9.13
N LEU A 324 5.89 -17.29 9.51
CA LEU A 324 7.14 -17.71 10.16
C LEU A 324 6.90 -17.94 11.65
N ASP A 325 7.56 -18.95 12.21
CA ASP A 325 7.59 -19.16 13.65
C ASP A 325 8.63 -18.25 14.31
N VAL A 326 8.25 -17.66 15.45
CA VAL A 326 9.09 -16.73 16.21
C VAL A 326 8.88 -16.99 17.71
N PRO A 327 9.67 -17.89 18.31
CA PRO A 327 9.65 -18.11 19.76
C PRO A 327 9.91 -16.81 20.52
N GLY A 328 9.04 -16.49 21.49
CA GLY A 328 9.08 -15.22 22.24
C GLY A 328 8.60 -13.99 21.47
N GLY A 329 8.13 -14.12 20.23
CA GLY A 329 7.53 -13.05 19.44
C GLY A 329 6.10 -12.69 19.90
N THR A 330 5.95 -12.25 21.15
CA THR A 330 4.65 -11.94 21.80
C THR A 330 3.91 -10.76 21.17
N GLY A 331 4.63 -9.71 20.81
CA GLY A 331 4.11 -8.43 20.30
C GLY A 331 4.20 -7.27 21.29
N ASP A 332 4.03 -7.57 22.58
CA ASP A 332 4.12 -6.64 23.71
C ASP A 332 5.54 -6.10 23.99
N TYR A 333 5.67 -5.25 25.03
CA TYR A 333 6.93 -4.68 25.52
C TYR A 333 8.00 -5.69 25.96
N HIS A 334 7.71 -6.99 25.96
CA HIS A 334 8.67 -8.06 26.26
C HIS A 334 8.98 -8.94 25.03
N THR A 335 8.51 -8.54 23.84
CA THR A 335 8.68 -9.30 22.59
C THR A 335 10.15 -9.51 22.21
N ALA A 336 10.49 -10.74 21.84
CA ALA A 336 11.81 -11.12 21.35
C ALA A 336 12.10 -10.58 19.94
N LEU A 337 12.41 -9.28 19.83
CA LEU A 337 12.74 -8.61 18.57
C LEU A 337 13.87 -9.34 17.81
N HIS A 338 14.93 -9.75 18.51
CA HIS A 338 16.04 -10.53 17.95
C HIS A 338 15.60 -11.82 17.23
N ALA A 339 14.55 -12.49 17.73
CA ALA A 339 14.02 -13.72 17.15
C ALA A 339 13.29 -13.44 15.82
N LYS A 340 12.61 -12.30 15.69
CA LYS A 340 11.98 -11.86 14.42
C LYS A 340 13.05 -11.63 13.34
N ALA A 341 14.10 -10.88 13.67
CA ALA A 341 15.23 -10.65 12.77
C ALA A 341 15.91 -11.96 12.35
N GLN A 342 16.11 -12.89 13.30
CA GLN A 342 16.67 -14.21 13.00
C GLN A 342 15.77 -15.05 12.08
N ALA A 343 14.46 -15.10 12.33
CA ALA A 343 13.52 -15.89 11.53
C ALA A 343 13.42 -15.38 10.09
N VAL A 344 13.32 -14.05 9.90
CA VAL A 344 13.27 -13.43 8.57
C VAL A 344 14.59 -13.60 7.82
N ALA A 345 15.73 -13.33 8.46
CA ALA A 345 17.05 -13.52 7.84
C ALA A 345 17.26 -14.98 7.42
N ALA A 346 16.90 -15.95 8.26
CA ALA A 346 17.04 -17.37 7.94
C ALA A 346 16.14 -17.80 6.77
N ALA A 347 14.91 -17.31 6.70
CA ALA A 347 13.97 -17.66 5.63
C ALA A 347 14.39 -17.12 4.25
N LEU A 348 14.95 -15.90 4.21
CA LEU A 348 15.50 -15.27 3.00
C LEU A 348 16.83 -15.91 2.57
N SER A 349 17.75 -16.11 3.52
CA SER A 349 19.07 -16.71 3.26
C SER A 349 18.98 -18.17 2.84
N ALA A 350 17.97 -18.91 3.30
CA ALA A 350 17.66 -20.27 2.83
C ALA A 350 16.81 -20.30 1.54
N HIS A 351 16.56 -19.14 0.91
CA HIS A 351 15.83 -18.96 -0.35
C HIS A 351 14.41 -19.56 -0.37
N ARG A 352 13.82 -19.76 0.82
CA ARG A 352 12.44 -20.23 0.99
C ARG A 352 11.43 -19.13 0.65
N LEU A 353 11.85 -17.88 0.84
CA LEU A 353 11.10 -16.66 0.51
C LEU A 353 11.89 -15.78 -0.46
N ASP A 354 11.15 -14.93 -1.17
CA ASP A 354 11.67 -13.81 -1.96
C ASP A 354 11.39 -12.47 -1.24
N LEU A 355 10.33 -12.39 -0.44
CA LEU A 355 10.06 -11.28 0.49
C LEU A 355 9.79 -11.79 1.91
N GLY A 356 10.48 -11.20 2.88
CA GLY A 356 10.33 -11.49 4.31
C GLY A 356 9.86 -10.24 5.05
N PHE A 357 8.65 -10.30 5.61
CA PHE A 357 7.94 -9.18 6.24
C PHE A 357 8.05 -9.28 7.77
N LEU A 358 8.78 -8.38 8.41
CA LEU A 358 9.06 -8.34 9.83
C LEU A 358 8.20 -7.28 10.50
N HIS A 359 7.26 -7.67 11.36
CA HIS A 359 6.31 -6.74 12.00
C HIS A 359 6.61 -6.51 13.49
N VAL A 360 6.70 -5.25 13.91
CA VAL A 360 6.82 -4.82 15.31
C VAL A 360 5.52 -4.17 15.78
N LYS A 361 4.91 -4.63 16.89
CA LYS A 361 3.65 -4.05 17.44
C LYS A 361 3.89 -3.06 18.58
N ALA A 362 4.83 -3.35 19.48
CA ALA A 362 5.04 -2.60 20.72
C ALA A 362 5.19 -1.06 20.58
N VAL A 363 5.63 -0.54 19.44
CA VAL A 363 5.76 0.92 19.19
C VAL A 363 4.38 1.59 19.17
N ASP A 364 3.39 0.95 18.54
CA ASP A 364 1.99 1.38 18.53
C ASP A 364 1.35 1.32 19.92
N ASP A 365 1.60 0.23 20.67
CA ASP A 365 1.12 0.10 22.06
C ASP A 365 1.60 1.29 22.92
N ALA A 366 2.85 1.76 22.72
CA ALA A 366 3.40 2.91 23.45
C ALA A 366 2.87 4.28 22.97
N GLY A 367 2.32 4.35 21.74
CA GLY A 367 1.54 5.49 21.25
C GLY A 367 0.19 5.56 21.96
N HIS A 368 -0.56 4.44 21.96
CA HIS A 368 -1.82 4.31 22.69
C HIS A 368 -1.70 4.51 24.21
N ASP A 369 -0.58 4.08 24.83
CA ASP A 369 -0.29 4.34 26.25
C ASP A 369 0.15 5.81 26.52
N GLY A 370 0.21 6.67 25.50
CA GLY A 370 0.53 8.10 25.64
C GLY A 370 1.97 8.37 26.12
N SER A 371 2.93 7.53 25.75
CA SER A 371 4.25 7.50 26.39
C SER A 371 5.41 7.75 25.40
N ALA A 372 5.62 9.02 25.03
CA ALA A 372 6.68 9.47 24.11
C ALA A 372 8.08 8.93 24.47
N ALA A 373 8.45 8.94 25.75
CA ALA A 373 9.72 8.40 26.22
C ALA A 373 9.82 6.86 26.06
N HIS A 374 8.71 6.13 26.20
CA HIS A 374 8.67 4.69 26.00
C HIS A 374 8.67 4.34 24.50
N LYS A 375 7.91 5.08 23.67
CA LYS A 375 7.89 4.93 22.20
C LYS A 375 9.27 5.16 21.60
N ALA A 376 9.97 6.24 22.01
CA ALA A 376 11.36 6.51 21.60
C ALA A 376 12.35 5.42 22.05
N ALA A 377 12.21 4.90 23.29
CA ALA A 377 13.05 3.82 23.79
C ALA A 377 12.84 2.49 23.02
N LEU A 378 11.59 2.18 22.65
CA LEU A 378 11.27 1.03 21.81
C LEU A 378 11.80 1.20 20.38
N LEU A 379 11.73 2.40 19.80
CA LEU A 379 12.31 2.68 18.48
C LEU A 379 13.83 2.43 18.46
N GLY A 380 14.56 2.80 19.53
CA GLY A 380 15.98 2.42 19.69
C GLY A 380 16.20 0.90 19.83
N ALA A 381 15.27 0.16 20.45
CA ALA A 381 15.33 -1.30 20.51
C ALA A 381 15.00 -1.97 19.16
N VAL A 382 14.16 -1.34 18.35
CA VAL A 382 13.84 -1.74 16.97
C VAL A 382 15.02 -1.47 16.04
N ASP A 383 15.69 -0.33 16.16
CA ASP A 383 16.94 -0.04 15.45
C ASP A 383 18.02 -1.11 15.74
N ALA A 384 18.22 -1.45 17.01
CA ALA A 384 19.15 -2.53 17.40
C ALA A 384 18.74 -3.93 16.86
N MET A 385 17.45 -4.15 16.56
CA MET A 385 16.97 -5.34 15.85
C MET A 385 17.24 -5.24 14.34
N VAL A 386 17.07 -4.07 13.74
CA VAL A 386 17.39 -3.83 12.32
C VAL A 386 18.88 -4.02 12.08
N GLY A 387 19.76 -3.51 12.96
CA GLY A 387 21.20 -3.79 12.91
C GLY A 387 21.54 -5.29 12.93
N GLN A 388 20.80 -6.09 13.71
CA GLN A 388 20.94 -7.56 13.71
C GLN A 388 20.44 -8.21 12.43
N LEU A 389 19.35 -7.71 11.83
CA LEU A 389 18.83 -8.19 10.54
C LEU A 389 19.83 -7.90 9.41
N LEU A 390 20.29 -6.65 9.30
CA LEU A 390 21.30 -6.20 8.34
C LEU A 390 22.58 -7.03 8.46
N ALA A 391 23.13 -7.19 9.67
CA ALA A 391 24.35 -7.97 9.91
C ALA A 391 24.21 -9.45 9.50
N ARG A 392 23.05 -10.07 9.74
CA ARG A 392 22.79 -11.46 9.35
C ARG A 392 22.67 -11.62 7.83
N LEU A 393 21.96 -10.72 7.15
CA LEU A 393 21.83 -10.74 5.68
C LEU A 393 23.17 -10.44 5.01
N ALA A 394 23.94 -9.47 5.53
CA ALA A 394 25.26 -9.13 5.02
C ALA A 394 26.25 -10.29 5.19
N ARG A 395 26.20 -11.01 6.32
CA ARG A 395 26.98 -12.24 6.52
C ARG A 395 26.57 -13.33 5.54
N ALA A 396 25.27 -13.58 5.36
CA ALA A 396 24.78 -14.58 4.40
C ALA A 396 25.18 -14.27 2.94
N ARG A 397 25.27 -12.98 2.57
CA ARG A 397 25.75 -12.51 1.26
C ARG A 397 27.25 -12.76 1.04
N LEU A 398 28.04 -12.71 2.12
CA LEU A 398 29.48 -13.01 2.07
C LEU A 398 29.75 -14.53 2.05
N ASP A 399 28.98 -15.30 2.81
CA ASP A 399 29.14 -16.77 2.91
C ASP A 399 28.73 -17.54 1.63
N SER A 400 28.01 -16.91 0.69
CA SER A 400 27.51 -17.58 -0.51
C SER A 400 28.53 -17.77 -1.65
N GLY A 401 29.66 -17.04 -1.65
CA GLY A 401 30.74 -17.17 -2.65
C GLY A 401 30.42 -16.65 -4.06
N GLU A 402 31.46 -16.31 -4.83
CA GLU A 402 31.32 -15.62 -6.12
C GLU A 402 30.96 -16.52 -7.32
N GLU A 403 31.05 -17.85 -7.18
CA GLU A 403 30.74 -18.83 -8.25
C GLU A 403 29.33 -19.45 -8.11
N GLY A 404 28.31 -18.64 -7.79
CA GLY A 404 26.95 -19.15 -7.55
C GLY A 404 25.77 -18.21 -7.84
N GLY A 405 26.00 -16.90 -8.02
CA GLY A 405 24.95 -15.97 -8.48
C GLY A 405 23.71 -15.86 -7.56
N VAL A 406 23.89 -16.05 -6.25
CA VAL A 406 22.87 -15.90 -5.21
C VAL A 406 22.82 -14.45 -4.70
N GLY A 407 21.63 -13.98 -4.32
CA GLY A 407 21.19 -12.68 -4.78
C GLY A 407 21.44 -11.58 -3.76
N GLU A 408 21.48 -10.33 -4.25
CA GLU A 408 21.47 -9.12 -3.44
C GLU A 408 20.23 -9.03 -2.54
N TYR A 409 20.26 -8.09 -1.59
CA TYR A 409 19.16 -7.84 -0.66
C TYR A 409 18.73 -6.37 -0.71
N THR A 410 17.44 -6.14 -0.96
CA THR A 410 16.80 -4.83 -0.75
C THR A 410 16.20 -4.80 0.66
N ILE A 411 16.46 -3.72 1.38
CA ILE A 411 15.92 -3.43 2.69
C ILE A 411 14.84 -2.36 2.53
N VAL A 412 13.69 -2.56 3.16
CA VAL A 412 12.58 -1.59 3.22
C VAL A 412 12.26 -1.34 4.68
N VAL A 413 12.10 -0.08 5.08
CA VAL A 413 11.56 0.28 6.40
C VAL A 413 10.43 1.28 6.24
N THR A 414 9.32 1.05 6.93
CA THR A 414 8.22 2.01 7.11
C THR A 414 7.31 1.59 8.27
N GLY A 415 6.23 2.34 8.52
CA GLY A 415 5.09 1.90 9.32
C GLY A 415 3.89 1.55 8.44
N ASP A 416 2.81 1.08 9.05
CA ASP A 416 1.51 0.95 8.39
C ASP A 416 0.56 2.10 8.71
N HIS A 417 0.73 2.82 9.82
CA HIS A 417 0.02 4.07 10.13
C HIS A 417 0.76 4.87 11.21
N SER A 418 0.22 6.03 11.56
CA SER A 418 0.71 6.92 12.61
C SER A 418 -0.18 6.78 13.85
N THR A 419 0.43 6.67 15.03
CA THR A 419 -0.28 6.66 16.33
C THR A 419 0.37 7.68 17.25
N PRO A 420 0.05 8.98 17.09
CA PRO A 420 0.68 10.04 17.85
C PRO A 420 0.45 9.92 19.35
N VAL A 421 1.47 10.22 20.14
CA VAL A 421 1.38 10.18 21.60
C VAL A 421 0.37 11.22 22.11
N ALA A 422 0.28 12.39 21.48
CA ALA A 422 -0.70 13.42 21.78
C ALA A 422 -2.17 13.02 21.50
N THR A 423 -2.44 12.07 20.59
CA THR A 423 -3.80 11.59 20.28
C THR A 423 -4.14 10.28 21.01
N MET A 424 -3.14 9.46 21.35
CA MET A 424 -3.29 8.13 21.93
C MET A 424 -4.11 7.16 21.05
N ASP A 425 -4.25 7.46 19.76
CA ASP A 425 -5.05 6.71 18.79
C ASP A 425 -4.58 6.96 17.35
N HIS A 426 -4.99 6.09 16.43
CA HIS A 426 -4.61 6.11 15.01
C HIS A 426 -4.94 7.47 14.35
N SER A 427 -3.99 8.02 13.60
CA SER A 427 -4.11 9.34 12.97
C SER A 427 -3.86 9.31 11.44
N CYS A 428 -3.81 10.48 10.81
CA CYS A 428 -3.82 10.64 9.35
C CYS A 428 -2.54 11.26 8.76
N GLU A 429 -1.54 11.51 9.61
CA GLU A 429 -0.18 11.90 9.25
C GLU A 429 0.50 10.78 8.45
N PRO A 430 1.20 11.09 7.35
CA PRO A 430 1.89 10.09 6.54
C PRO A 430 3.12 9.53 7.27
N VAL A 431 3.42 8.25 7.05
CA VAL A 431 4.57 7.57 7.68
C VAL A 431 5.82 7.65 6.80
N PRO A 432 7.04 7.70 7.39
CA PRO A 432 8.28 7.70 6.62
C PRO A 432 8.54 6.32 5.98
N VAL A 433 9.15 6.33 4.79
CA VAL A 433 9.57 5.16 4.02
C VAL A 433 11.03 5.33 3.64
N ALA A 434 11.81 4.25 3.75
CA ALA A 434 13.16 4.15 3.18
C ALA A 434 13.35 2.82 2.45
N ILE A 435 13.99 2.84 1.28
CA ILE A 435 14.30 1.67 0.45
C ILE A 435 15.77 1.72 0.04
N ALA A 436 16.59 0.74 0.45
CA ALA A 436 18.03 0.71 0.20
C ALA A 436 18.52 -0.68 -0.23
N HIS A 437 19.56 -0.76 -1.06
CA HIS A 437 20.25 -2.04 -1.28
C HIS A 437 21.27 -2.27 -0.15
N LEU A 438 21.28 -3.45 0.45
CA LEU A 438 22.14 -3.79 1.59
C LEU A 438 23.64 -3.59 1.32
N ARG A 439 24.09 -3.71 0.06
CA ARG A 439 25.48 -3.43 -0.35
C ARG A 439 25.93 -1.98 -0.18
N HIS A 440 24.99 -1.03 0.00
CA HIS A 440 25.27 0.40 0.18
C HIS A 440 25.09 0.89 1.63
N VAL A 441 24.50 0.07 2.52
CA VAL A 441 24.22 0.42 3.92
C VAL A 441 25.50 0.33 4.77
N GLU A 442 26.04 1.47 5.20
CA GLU A 442 27.22 1.50 6.08
C GLU A 442 26.85 1.19 7.54
N MET A 443 27.17 -0.03 7.97
CA MET A 443 26.82 -0.52 9.31
C MET A 443 27.51 0.27 10.44
N GLY A 444 26.72 1.06 11.18
CA GLY A 444 27.14 1.70 12.43
C GLY A 444 28.01 2.95 12.26
N LYS A 445 27.88 3.67 11.14
CA LYS A 445 28.50 4.98 10.91
C LYS A 445 27.53 5.91 10.18
N PRO A 446 27.55 7.23 10.44
CA PRO A 446 27.04 8.19 9.49
C PRO A 446 27.88 8.11 8.22
N SER A 447 27.25 7.89 7.05
CA SER A 447 27.97 7.81 5.78
C SER A 447 28.68 9.13 5.49
N SER A 448 29.99 9.07 5.27
CA SER A 448 30.81 10.24 4.91
C SER A 448 30.89 10.48 3.39
N ALA A 449 30.17 9.69 2.58
CA ALA A 449 30.11 9.83 1.13
C ALA A 449 28.85 9.18 0.55
N GLN A 450 27.80 9.99 0.29
CA GLN A 450 26.66 9.56 -0.52
C GLN A 450 27.16 9.15 -1.92
N THR A 451 27.05 7.85 -2.22
CA THR A 451 27.42 7.25 -3.51
C THR A 451 26.23 6.59 -4.22
N PHE A 452 25.13 6.38 -3.49
CA PHE A 452 23.86 5.87 -3.97
C PHE A 452 22.75 6.28 -2.99
N GLY A 453 21.58 6.69 -3.51
CA GLY A 453 20.45 7.20 -2.73
C GLY A 453 20.08 8.65 -3.05
N ASP A 454 19.18 9.23 -2.26
CA ASP A 454 18.87 10.67 -2.29
C ASP A 454 19.65 11.45 -1.20
N SER A 455 19.29 12.71 -0.98
CA SER A 455 19.99 13.61 -0.05
C SER A 455 19.65 13.38 1.43
N VAL A 456 18.65 12.55 1.76
CA VAL A 456 18.24 12.29 3.15
C VAL A 456 19.30 11.46 3.87
N SER A 457 19.48 11.71 5.17
CA SER A 457 20.50 11.04 5.99
C SER A 457 20.09 10.70 7.43
N SER A 458 18.84 10.96 7.80
CA SER A 458 18.17 10.45 9.01
C SER A 458 16.83 9.83 8.63
N PHE A 459 16.38 8.81 9.39
CA PHE A 459 15.09 8.17 9.15
C PHE A 459 14.02 8.72 10.10
N ASP A 460 13.42 9.84 9.72
CA ASP A 460 12.36 10.50 10.48
C ASP A 460 11.29 11.17 9.60
N GLU A 461 10.16 11.54 10.20
CA GLU A 461 8.99 12.08 9.50
C GLU A 461 9.28 13.40 8.76
N SER A 462 10.18 14.24 9.27
CA SER A 462 10.56 15.49 8.62
C SER A 462 11.59 15.28 7.51
N ALA A 463 12.62 14.48 7.78
CA ALA A 463 13.67 14.21 6.80
C ALA A 463 13.17 13.39 5.61
N ALA A 464 12.31 12.40 5.83
CA ALA A 464 11.69 11.63 4.75
C ALA A 464 10.79 12.49 3.83
N GLY A 465 10.27 13.62 4.33
CA GLY A 465 9.54 14.61 3.51
C GLY A 465 10.39 15.31 2.44
N ALA A 466 11.72 15.21 2.50
CA ALA A 466 12.66 15.68 1.48
C ALA A 466 13.19 14.56 0.57
N GLY A 467 12.68 13.32 0.71
CA GLY A 467 13.15 12.15 -0.01
C GLY A 467 12.67 12.03 -1.46
N GLY A 468 13.45 11.33 -2.29
CA GLY A 468 13.26 11.20 -3.74
C GLY A 468 12.07 10.35 -4.18
N LEU A 469 11.39 9.64 -3.28
CA LEU A 469 10.11 8.98 -3.55
C LEU A 469 8.92 9.96 -3.44
N GLY A 470 9.13 11.17 -2.89
CA GLY A 470 8.09 12.16 -2.67
C GLY A 470 7.05 11.71 -1.64
N ARG A 471 5.77 12.00 -1.89
CA ARG A 471 4.63 11.57 -1.08
C ARG A 471 3.65 10.74 -1.90
N PHE A 472 3.34 9.51 -1.48
CA PHE A 472 2.57 8.55 -2.27
C PHE A 472 1.58 7.71 -1.43
N PRO A 473 0.49 7.17 -2.03
CA PRO A 473 -0.43 6.27 -1.33
C PRO A 473 0.16 4.84 -1.21
N GLY A 474 -0.10 4.16 -0.09
CA GLY A 474 0.50 2.86 0.23
C GLY A 474 0.28 1.74 -0.80
N SER A 475 -0.75 1.85 -1.64
CA SER A 475 -0.98 0.97 -2.80
C SER A 475 0.17 0.96 -3.83
N GLN A 476 0.99 2.02 -3.87
CA GLN A 476 2.17 2.14 -4.73
C GLN A 476 3.44 1.54 -4.11
N LEU A 477 3.45 1.19 -2.82
CA LEU A 477 4.66 0.74 -2.12
C LEU A 477 5.23 -0.56 -2.71
N MET A 478 4.42 -1.62 -2.85
CA MET A 478 4.89 -2.88 -3.45
C MET A 478 5.35 -2.75 -4.91
N PRO A 479 4.72 -1.95 -5.79
CA PRO A 479 5.28 -1.53 -7.07
C PRO A 479 6.68 -0.90 -6.97
N LEU A 480 6.86 0.13 -6.11
CA LEU A 480 8.14 0.81 -5.90
C LEU A 480 9.24 -0.14 -5.42
N ILE A 481 8.95 -0.98 -4.42
CA ILE A 481 9.88 -1.99 -3.89
C ILE A 481 10.35 -2.94 -5.00
N LYS A 482 9.44 -3.44 -5.86
CA LYS A 482 9.81 -4.35 -6.96
C LYS A 482 10.67 -3.65 -8.02
N HIS A 483 10.36 -2.39 -8.34
CA HIS A 483 11.15 -1.58 -9.26
C HIS A 483 12.58 -1.39 -8.75
N PHE A 484 12.72 -1.04 -7.47
CA PHE A 484 14.01 -0.84 -6.80
C PHE A 484 14.81 -2.14 -6.69
N ALA A 485 14.17 -3.23 -6.24
CA ALA A 485 14.75 -4.56 -6.06
C ALA A 485 15.02 -5.32 -7.38
N GLY A 486 15.46 -4.63 -8.43
CA GLY A 486 16.00 -5.24 -9.64
C GLY A 486 15.04 -6.07 -10.50
N HIS A 487 13.71 -5.99 -10.31
CA HIS A 487 12.78 -6.75 -11.14
C HIS A 487 12.60 -6.19 -12.57
N VAL A 488 13.33 -5.11 -12.92
CA VAL A 488 13.59 -4.67 -14.30
C VAL A 488 15.07 -4.22 -14.44
N VAL A 489 15.72 -4.62 -15.54
CA VAL A 489 17.14 -5.03 -15.56
C VAL A 489 18.17 -4.05 -14.95
N ALA A 490 18.40 -2.85 -15.50
CA ALA A 490 19.26 -1.81 -14.89
C ALA A 490 19.06 -0.42 -15.53
N GLY A 491 19.47 0.64 -14.83
CA GLY A 491 19.35 2.05 -15.26
C GLY A 491 17.92 2.62 -15.16
N CYS A 492 17.77 3.93 -15.38
CA CYS A 492 16.49 4.65 -15.37
C CYS A 492 16.38 5.52 -16.64
N VAL A 493 15.84 4.95 -17.71
CA VAL A 493 15.63 5.60 -19.02
C VAL A 493 14.33 5.09 -19.66
N GLY A 494 13.84 5.79 -20.69
CA GLY A 494 12.63 5.48 -21.44
C GLY A 494 11.39 5.39 -20.56
N ASN A 495 10.50 4.46 -20.87
CA ASN A 495 9.31 4.15 -20.07
C ASN A 495 9.63 3.90 -18.57
N LYS A 496 10.85 3.46 -18.21
CA LYS A 496 11.23 3.24 -16.81
C LYS A 496 11.45 4.55 -16.04
N ALA A 497 11.89 5.61 -16.72
CA ALA A 497 11.95 6.96 -16.17
C ALA A 497 10.56 7.64 -16.23
N ALA A 498 9.89 7.56 -17.38
CA ALA A 498 8.66 8.30 -17.65
C ALA A 498 7.42 7.78 -16.90
N VAL A 499 7.15 6.47 -16.83
CA VAL A 499 5.83 5.96 -16.39
C VAL A 499 5.44 6.38 -14.97
N PHE A 500 6.39 6.44 -14.03
CA PHE A 500 6.08 6.71 -12.62
C PHE A 500 5.66 8.18 -12.35
N PRO A 501 6.42 9.23 -12.77
CA PRO A 501 5.95 10.61 -12.69
C PRO A 501 4.58 10.83 -13.31
N LEU A 502 4.32 10.22 -14.46
CA LEU A 502 3.06 10.35 -15.20
C LEU A 502 1.86 9.76 -14.44
N GLN A 503 2.08 8.65 -13.72
CA GLN A 503 1.09 8.05 -12.80
C GLN A 503 0.92 8.86 -11.51
N LEU A 504 1.98 9.50 -10.98
CA LEU A 504 1.89 10.44 -9.86
C LEU A 504 1.00 11.64 -10.21
N LEU A 505 1.03 12.05 -11.48
CA LEU A 505 0.29 13.19 -12.04
C LEU A 505 -1.11 12.81 -12.56
N GLY A 506 -1.56 11.57 -12.31
CA GLY A 506 -2.96 11.15 -12.47
C GLY A 506 -3.39 10.64 -13.84
N PHE A 507 -2.47 10.38 -14.78
CA PHE A 507 -2.80 9.65 -16.01
C PHE A 507 -2.68 8.13 -15.78
N GLU A 508 -3.59 7.35 -16.37
CA GLU A 508 -3.35 5.92 -16.60
C GLU A 508 -2.41 5.78 -17.80
N VAL A 509 -1.33 5.00 -17.66
CA VAL A 509 -0.23 4.96 -18.64
C VAL A 509 -0.01 3.54 -19.15
N ASP A 510 -0.53 3.25 -20.33
CA ASP A 510 -0.09 2.10 -21.12
C ASP A 510 1.27 2.40 -21.77
N ALA A 511 2.21 1.47 -21.61
CA ALA A 511 3.60 1.60 -22.00
C ALA A 511 4.04 0.46 -22.93
N VAL A 512 4.51 0.80 -24.12
CA VAL A 512 5.09 -0.15 -25.09
C VAL A 512 6.59 0.11 -25.19
N ASN A 513 7.40 -0.91 -24.95
CA ASN A 513 8.86 -0.80 -24.97
C ASN A 513 9.39 -0.98 -26.40
N THR A 514 9.79 0.12 -27.06
CA THR A 514 10.46 0.08 -28.38
C THR A 514 11.82 -0.63 -28.35
N VAL A 515 12.46 -0.66 -27.17
CA VAL A 515 13.67 -1.44 -26.88
C VAL A 515 13.56 -2.12 -25.51
N GLN A 516 14.11 -3.33 -25.41
CA GLN A 516 14.26 -4.07 -24.17
C GLN A 516 15.74 -4.42 -23.99
N PHE A 517 16.52 -3.47 -23.48
CA PHE A 517 17.95 -3.60 -23.22
C PHE A 517 18.24 -3.90 -21.74
N SER A 518 19.44 -4.42 -21.46
CA SER A 518 19.92 -4.67 -20.09
C SER A 518 20.18 -3.39 -19.30
N ASN A 519 20.56 -2.32 -20.00
CA ASN A 519 20.96 -1.01 -19.52
C ASN A 519 21.01 -0.04 -20.72
N HIS A 520 21.12 1.27 -20.50
CA HIS A 520 21.28 2.23 -21.59
C HIS A 520 22.62 2.06 -22.33
N THR A 521 22.69 2.58 -23.55
CA THR A 521 23.79 2.41 -24.52
C THR A 521 25.10 3.10 -24.14
N GLY A 522 25.07 4.01 -23.16
CA GLY A 522 26.26 4.71 -22.64
C GLY A 522 27.16 3.87 -21.73
N TYR A 523 26.72 2.66 -21.34
CA TYR A 523 27.59 1.69 -20.68
C TYR A 523 28.50 0.98 -21.69
N PRO A 524 29.75 0.58 -21.31
CA PRO A 524 30.68 -0.12 -22.21
C PRO A 524 30.18 -1.45 -22.79
N LEU A 525 29.17 -2.06 -22.16
CA LEU A 525 28.51 -3.29 -22.59
C LEU A 525 26.99 -3.16 -22.36
N TRP A 526 26.21 -3.56 -23.36
CA TRP A 526 24.76 -3.71 -23.27
C TRP A 526 24.31 -4.88 -24.15
N LYS A 527 23.15 -5.47 -23.85
CA LYS A 527 22.50 -6.51 -24.67
C LYS A 527 20.99 -6.36 -24.60
N GLY A 528 20.27 -6.82 -25.62
CA GLY A 528 18.81 -6.85 -25.60
C GLY A 528 18.20 -7.03 -26.98
N LYS A 529 16.93 -6.60 -27.12
CA LYS A 529 16.20 -6.55 -28.39
C LYS A 529 15.67 -5.15 -28.68
N VAL A 530 15.58 -4.82 -29.96
CA VAL A 530 14.75 -3.72 -30.49
C VAL A 530 13.44 -4.37 -30.96
N LEU A 531 12.31 -3.73 -30.70
CA LEU A 531 11.00 -4.15 -31.21
C LEU A 531 10.93 -3.84 -32.72
N SER A 532 10.39 -4.74 -33.53
CA SER A 532 10.11 -4.46 -34.94
C SER A 532 8.81 -3.67 -35.12
N GLY A 533 8.62 -3.06 -36.29
CA GLY A 533 7.32 -2.44 -36.64
C GLY A 533 6.17 -3.45 -36.76
N GLU A 534 6.47 -4.70 -37.13
CA GLU A 534 5.48 -5.78 -37.21
C GLU A 534 5.01 -6.19 -35.79
N GLU A 535 5.95 -6.48 -34.88
CA GLU A 535 5.64 -6.77 -33.46
C GLU A 535 4.94 -5.60 -32.75
N LEU A 536 5.23 -4.35 -33.12
CA LEU A 536 4.51 -3.18 -32.61
C LEU A 536 3.08 -3.10 -33.17
N TRP A 537 2.87 -3.40 -34.46
CA TRP A 537 1.53 -3.39 -35.04
C TRP A 537 0.65 -4.49 -34.46
N ASP A 538 1.16 -5.71 -34.28
CA ASP A 538 0.41 -6.85 -33.72
C ASP A 538 -0.20 -6.52 -32.34
N LEU A 539 0.52 -5.77 -31.50
CA LEU A 539 0.01 -5.30 -30.21
C LEU A 539 -1.18 -4.33 -30.39
N ILE A 540 -1.09 -3.41 -31.33
CA ILE A 540 -2.12 -2.40 -31.60
C ILE A 540 -3.35 -3.02 -32.28
N ASP A 541 -3.16 -3.99 -33.17
CA ASP A 541 -4.22 -4.78 -33.83
C ASP A 541 -5.00 -5.62 -32.80
N ALA A 542 -4.28 -6.23 -31.84
CA ALA A 542 -4.90 -6.91 -30.70
C ALA A 542 -5.66 -5.94 -29.77
N MET A 543 -5.14 -4.72 -29.55
CA MET A 543 -5.83 -3.68 -28.77
C MET A 543 -7.08 -3.14 -29.49
N GLU A 544 -7.02 -2.98 -30.82
CA GLU A 544 -8.16 -2.62 -31.67
C GLU A 544 -9.25 -3.70 -31.61
N THR A 545 -8.86 -4.97 -31.76
CA THR A 545 -9.75 -6.14 -31.68
C THR A 545 -10.44 -6.28 -30.31
N ASN A 546 -9.77 -5.88 -29.22
CA ASN A 546 -10.36 -5.85 -27.88
C ASN A 546 -11.12 -4.53 -27.56
N GLY A 547 -11.23 -3.60 -28.52
CA GLY A 547 -11.95 -2.33 -28.36
C GLY A 547 -11.26 -1.30 -27.46
N LEU A 548 -9.96 -1.46 -27.18
CA LEU A 548 -9.22 -0.68 -26.17
C LEU A 548 -8.74 0.70 -26.67
N LEU A 549 -8.74 0.95 -27.97
CA LEU A 549 -8.15 2.17 -28.56
C LEU A 549 -8.97 3.45 -28.34
N SER A 550 -10.26 3.34 -28.03
CA SER A 550 -11.17 4.50 -27.92
C SER A 550 -10.97 5.37 -26.68
N GLN A 551 -10.14 4.94 -25.72
CA GLN A 551 -9.89 5.65 -24.46
C GLN A 551 -8.69 6.60 -24.48
N TYR A 552 -7.89 6.61 -25.55
CA TYR A 552 -6.62 7.35 -25.56
C TYR A 552 -6.82 8.83 -25.91
N THR A 553 -6.45 9.69 -24.97
CA THR A 553 -6.42 11.16 -25.13
C THR A 553 -5.05 11.67 -25.62
N HIS A 554 -3.98 10.94 -25.31
CA HIS A 554 -2.59 11.34 -25.55
C HIS A 554 -1.74 10.20 -26.10
N LEU A 555 -0.79 10.53 -26.98
CA LEU A 555 0.35 9.69 -27.36
C LEU A 555 1.65 10.41 -26.99
N LEU A 556 2.60 9.69 -26.39
CA LEU A 556 3.99 10.15 -26.18
C LEU A 556 4.93 9.10 -26.77
N THR A 557 5.92 9.53 -27.55
CA THR A 557 7.02 8.69 -28.06
C THR A 557 8.37 9.32 -27.71
N GLY A 558 9.25 8.55 -27.09
CA GLY A 558 10.69 8.82 -27.00
C GLY A 558 11.46 7.99 -28.04
N PHE A 559 12.56 7.35 -27.64
CA PHE A 559 13.48 6.61 -28.52
C PHE A 559 12.84 5.69 -29.58
N ILE A 560 13.07 6.03 -30.85
CA ILE A 560 12.67 5.25 -32.04
C ILE A 560 13.92 4.70 -32.74
N GLY A 561 14.30 3.46 -32.40
CA GLY A 561 15.56 2.85 -32.87
C GLY A 561 15.61 2.36 -34.32
N SER A 562 14.54 2.50 -35.13
CA SER A 562 14.54 2.07 -36.54
C SER A 562 13.48 2.77 -37.39
N LEU A 563 13.70 2.86 -38.71
CA LEU A 563 12.69 3.34 -39.66
C LEU A 563 11.40 2.51 -39.63
N SER A 564 11.51 1.18 -39.45
CA SER A 564 10.35 0.28 -39.32
C SER A 564 9.47 0.64 -38.13
N LEU A 565 10.07 1.01 -36.99
CA LEU A 565 9.31 1.55 -35.85
C LEU A 565 8.72 2.93 -36.16
N LEU A 566 9.47 3.83 -36.81
CA LEU A 566 9.00 5.18 -37.16
C LEU A 566 7.75 5.12 -38.05
N HIS A 567 7.80 4.34 -39.13
CA HIS A 567 6.68 4.14 -40.07
C HIS A 567 5.48 3.48 -39.40
N THR A 568 5.72 2.60 -38.42
CA THR A 568 4.64 2.00 -37.64
C THR A 568 4.05 2.99 -36.64
N ILE A 569 4.85 3.79 -35.96
CA ILE A 569 4.40 4.84 -35.03
C ILE A 569 3.54 5.88 -35.76
N HIS A 570 3.94 6.29 -36.98
CA HIS A 570 3.12 7.11 -37.88
C HIS A 570 1.75 6.45 -38.17
N ARG A 571 1.73 5.15 -38.52
CA ARG A 571 0.50 4.37 -38.76
C ARG A 571 -0.38 4.26 -37.50
N VAL A 572 0.22 4.04 -36.33
CA VAL A 572 -0.48 3.93 -35.04
C VAL A 572 -1.10 5.26 -34.63
N LEU A 573 -0.40 6.38 -34.84
CA LEU A 573 -0.93 7.71 -34.58
C LEU A 573 -2.14 8.04 -35.48
N LEU A 574 -2.07 7.71 -36.77
CA LEU A 574 -3.23 7.86 -37.67
C LEU A 574 -4.41 6.99 -37.20
N LYS A 575 -4.16 5.72 -36.85
CA LYS A 575 -5.17 4.81 -36.29
C LYS A 575 -5.81 5.35 -35.00
N LEU A 576 -5.02 5.85 -34.04
CA LEU A 576 -5.56 6.46 -32.82
C LEU A 576 -6.41 7.71 -33.13
N ARG A 577 -6.05 8.48 -34.15
CA ARG A 577 -6.83 9.65 -34.62
C ARG A 577 -8.13 9.30 -35.35
N GLU A 578 -8.32 8.05 -35.81
CA GLU A 578 -9.63 7.56 -36.27
C GLU A 578 -10.64 7.47 -35.10
N TYR A 579 -10.17 7.13 -33.90
CA TYR A 579 -10.98 7.08 -32.68
C TYR A 579 -11.09 8.43 -31.97
N ASN A 580 -9.99 9.18 -31.91
CA ASN A 580 -9.93 10.49 -31.27
C ASN A 580 -9.22 11.52 -32.17
N PRO A 581 -9.97 12.28 -33.00
CA PRO A 581 -9.40 13.34 -33.83
C PRO A 581 -8.70 14.47 -33.06
N ALA A 582 -8.94 14.59 -31.75
CA ALA A 582 -8.29 15.56 -30.86
C ALA A 582 -7.07 14.99 -30.11
N LEU A 583 -6.59 13.79 -30.46
CA LEU A 583 -5.45 13.14 -29.82
C LEU A 583 -4.19 14.01 -29.87
N VAL A 584 -3.72 14.39 -28.69
CA VAL A 584 -2.46 15.14 -28.48
C VAL A 584 -1.29 14.17 -28.68
N TYR A 585 -0.47 14.43 -29.69
CA TYR A 585 0.79 13.71 -29.90
C TYR A 585 1.99 14.54 -29.42
N VAL A 586 2.64 14.09 -28.36
CA VAL A 586 3.92 14.59 -27.87
C VAL A 586 5.03 13.74 -28.49
N CYS A 587 5.86 14.36 -29.33
CA CYS A 587 7.00 13.71 -29.97
C CYS A 587 8.30 14.20 -29.31
N ASP A 588 8.90 13.32 -28.51
CA ASP A 588 10.27 13.48 -28.02
C ASP A 588 11.22 12.80 -29.02
N PRO A 589 11.94 13.55 -29.87
CA PRO A 589 12.60 13.02 -31.05
C PRO A 589 13.99 12.48 -30.72
N VAL A 590 14.07 11.56 -29.74
CA VAL A 590 15.33 11.08 -29.15
C VAL A 590 16.21 10.39 -30.19
N GLN A 591 17.29 11.07 -30.56
CA GLN A 591 18.24 10.68 -31.61
C GLN A 591 19.70 10.79 -31.15
N GLY A 592 20.02 11.63 -30.17
CA GLY A 592 21.39 11.81 -29.68
C GLY A 592 21.59 13.06 -28.83
N ASP A 593 22.73 13.15 -28.14
CA ASP A 593 23.14 14.34 -27.37
C ASP A 593 24.62 14.67 -27.60
N ASN A 594 25.11 15.81 -27.08
CA ASN A 594 26.54 16.16 -27.03
C ASN A 594 27.31 16.05 -28.38
N GLY A 595 26.61 16.25 -29.50
CA GLY A 595 27.17 16.11 -30.86
C GLY A 595 27.35 14.66 -31.35
N GLN A 596 26.75 13.66 -30.68
CA GLN A 596 26.78 12.24 -31.04
C GLN A 596 25.39 11.71 -31.37
N LEU A 597 25.26 10.95 -32.46
CA LEU A 597 24.02 10.26 -32.82
C LEU A 597 23.98 8.83 -32.25
N TYR A 598 22.83 8.45 -31.71
CA TYR A 598 22.52 7.10 -31.23
C TYR A 598 21.80 6.23 -32.27
N VAL A 599 21.42 6.82 -33.41
CA VAL A 599 20.52 6.24 -34.43
C VAL A 599 21.14 6.24 -35.84
N SER A 600 20.51 5.54 -36.80
CA SER A 600 20.96 5.57 -38.21
C SER A 600 20.86 6.99 -38.80
N PRO A 601 21.78 7.43 -39.68
CA PRO A 601 21.70 8.71 -40.38
C PRO A 601 20.41 8.91 -41.20
N ASP A 602 19.68 7.85 -41.51
CA ASP A 602 18.40 7.89 -42.24
C ASP A 602 17.20 8.30 -41.37
N LEU A 603 17.32 8.24 -40.03
CA LEU A 603 16.23 8.54 -39.11
C LEU A 603 15.90 10.03 -38.97
N PRO A 604 16.86 10.98 -38.85
CA PRO A 604 16.54 12.41 -38.76
C PRO A 604 15.75 12.96 -39.96
N PRO A 605 16.07 12.61 -41.22
CA PRO A 605 15.23 12.97 -42.37
C PRO A 605 13.79 12.43 -42.26
N ALA A 606 13.62 11.20 -41.78
CA ALA A 606 12.29 10.57 -41.62
C ALA A 606 11.49 11.21 -40.48
N PHE A 607 12.11 11.49 -39.33
CA PHE A 607 11.49 12.26 -38.24
C PHE A 607 10.94 13.60 -38.74
N ARG A 608 11.78 14.39 -39.43
CA ARG A 608 11.43 15.72 -39.94
C ARG A 608 10.32 15.70 -41.00
N SER A 609 10.25 14.65 -41.83
CA SER A 609 9.31 14.59 -42.97
C SER A 609 8.03 13.80 -42.68
N GLU A 610 8.02 12.90 -41.69
CA GLU A 610 6.87 12.03 -41.39
C GLU A 610 6.26 12.29 -40.01
N LEU A 611 7.06 12.43 -38.94
CA LEU A 611 6.52 12.59 -37.57
C LEU A 611 6.35 14.06 -37.15
N THR A 612 7.33 14.93 -37.43
CA THR A 612 7.23 16.36 -37.11
C THR A 612 5.97 17.02 -37.68
N PRO A 613 5.52 16.76 -38.94
CA PRO A 613 4.33 17.43 -39.48
C PRO A 613 3.00 17.04 -38.82
N ILE A 614 2.97 15.95 -38.04
CA ILE A 614 1.78 15.44 -37.36
C ILE A 614 1.88 15.46 -35.83
N ALA A 615 3.01 15.93 -35.30
CA ALA A 615 3.21 16.22 -33.89
C ALA A 615 2.31 17.39 -33.42
N THR A 616 1.78 17.26 -32.22
CA THR A 616 1.02 18.32 -31.53
C THR A 616 1.98 19.17 -30.69
N ILE A 617 2.88 18.49 -29.97
CA ILE A 617 3.95 19.06 -29.15
C ILE A 617 5.27 18.36 -29.53
N MET A 618 6.40 19.09 -29.54
CA MET A 618 7.74 18.50 -29.66
C MET A 618 8.69 18.97 -28.55
N THR A 619 9.55 18.07 -28.05
CA THR A 619 10.46 18.31 -26.90
C THR A 619 11.97 18.09 -27.19
N PRO A 620 12.49 18.43 -28.39
CA PRO A 620 13.88 18.10 -28.76
C PRO A 620 14.92 18.69 -27.80
N ASN A 621 16.05 18.01 -27.63
CA ASN A 621 17.24 18.68 -27.11
C ASN A 621 17.89 19.58 -28.19
N GLN A 622 18.93 20.35 -27.83
CA GLN A 622 19.62 21.23 -28.78
C GLN A 622 20.05 20.50 -30.07
N LEU A 623 20.77 19.37 -29.98
CA LEU A 623 21.27 18.64 -31.16
C LEU A 623 20.11 18.18 -32.06
N GLU A 624 19.01 17.74 -31.46
CA GLU A 624 17.82 17.29 -32.18
C GLU A 624 17.08 18.46 -32.85
N ALA A 625 17.01 19.63 -32.21
CA ALA A 625 16.48 20.84 -32.81
C ALA A 625 17.37 21.32 -33.99
N GLU A 626 18.69 21.23 -33.86
CA GLU A 626 19.64 21.55 -34.93
C GLU A 626 19.49 20.59 -36.13
N LEU A 627 19.38 19.28 -35.88
CA LEU A 627 19.13 18.26 -36.91
C LEU A 627 17.78 18.44 -37.61
N LEU A 628 16.70 18.66 -36.85
CA LEU A 628 15.36 18.85 -37.42
C LEU A 628 15.23 20.17 -38.20
N THR A 629 16.01 21.19 -37.87
CA THR A 629 15.97 22.50 -38.57
C THR A 629 17.06 22.73 -39.61
N GLU A 630 18.11 21.88 -39.66
CA GLU A 630 19.33 22.08 -40.46
C GLU A 630 20.03 23.42 -40.18
N ARG A 631 20.07 23.83 -38.90
CA ARG A 631 20.68 25.08 -38.42
C ARG A 631 21.40 24.83 -37.11
N SER A 632 22.53 25.49 -36.87
CA SER A 632 23.15 25.52 -35.54
C SER A 632 22.48 26.56 -34.63
N ILE A 633 22.51 26.33 -33.31
CA ILE A 633 21.93 27.21 -32.30
C ILE A 633 23.04 27.71 -31.36
N GLY A 634 23.54 28.93 -31.60
CA GLY A 634 24.54 29.58 -30.75
C GLY A 634 23.97 30.62 -29.79
N SER A 635 22.66 30.88 -29.85
CA SER A 635 22.00 31.97 -29.13
C SER A 635 20.50 31.73 -28.90
N VAL A 636 19.92 32.47 -27.96
CA VAL A 636 18.47 32.45 -27.67
C VAL A 636 17.64 32.86 -28.90
N GLN A 637 18.15 33.75 -29.75
CA GLN A 637 17.45 34.15 -30.97
C GLN A 637 17.43 33.03 -32.01
N GLU A 638 18.54 32.32 -32.21
CA GLU A 638 18.59 31.18 -33.14
C GLU A 638 17.72 30.01 -32.64
N ALA A 639 17.62 29.81 -31.32
CA ALA A 639 16.69 28.86 -30.71
C ALA A 639 15.22 29.27 -30.95
N LEU A 640 14.87 30.56 -30.85
CA LEU A 640 13.53 31.06 -31.21
C LEU A 640 13.23 30.91 -32.70
N ASP A 641 14.21 31.16 -33.57
CA ASP A 641 14.11 30.95 -35.02
C ASP A 641 13.91 29.45 -35.37
N ALA A 642 14.55 28.55 -34.62
CA ALA A 642 14.37 27.11 -34.72
C ALA A 642 12.97 26.66 -34.28
N CYS A 643 12.47 27.14 -33.13
CA CYS A 643 11.07 26.96 -32.73
C CYS A 643 10.10 27.45 -33.81
N ALA A 644 10.31 28.65 -34.35
CA ALA A 644 9.50 29.21 -35.43
C ALA A 644 9.56 28.38 -36.72
N GLN A 645 10.67 27.67 -36.99
CA GLN A 645 10.76 26.72 -38.11
C GLN A 645 10.00 25.43 -37.83
N LEU A 646 10.12 24.85 -36.63
CA LEU A 646 9.38 23.66 -36.22
C LEU A 646 7.86 23.92 -36.23
N HIS A 647 7.40 25.09 -35.76
CA HIS A 647 6.00 25.53 -35.86
C HIS A 647 5.47 25.63 -37.31
N ARG A 648 6.33 25.85 -38.31
CA ARG A 648 5.94 25.84 -39.73
C ARG A 648 5.87 24.44 -40.33
N LEU A 649 6.41 23.42 -39.66
CA LEU A 649 6.33 22.03 -40.10
C LEU A 649 5.08 21.33 -39.55
N GLY A 650 4.72 21.56 -38.28
CA GLY A 650 3.57 20.88 -37.65
C GLY A 650 3.21 21.34 -36.22
N PRO A 651 4.07 21.12 -35.20
CA PRO A 651 3.71 21.28 -33.79
C PRO A 651 3.35 22.71 -33.40
N HIS A 652 2.23 22.89 -32.73
CA HIS A 652 1.86 24.21 -32.19
C HIS A 652 2.66 24.58 -30.93
N THR A 653 3.27 23.61 -30.25
CA THR A 653 4.13 23.87 -29.07
C THR A 653 5.46 23.14 -29.23
N VAL A 654 6.55 23.84 -28.97
CA VAL A 654 7.92 23.34 -29.07
C VAL A 654 8.66 23.73 -27.79
N VAL A 655 9.31 22.76 -27.16
CA VAL A 655 10.19 22.96 -26.00
C VAL A 655 11.58 22.45 -26.39
N ILE A 656 12.53 23.36 -26.60
CA ILE A 656 13.93 22.97 -26.80
C ILE A 656 14.59 22.84 -25.43
N THR A 657 14.92 21.60 -25.08
CA THR A 657 15.59 21.24 -23.82
C THR A 657 17.11 21.31 -23.96
N SER A 658 17.82 21.36 -22.83
CA SER A 658 19.29 21.21 -22.77
C SER A 658 20.09 22.16 -23.69
N LEU A 659 19.69 23.43 -23.79
CA LEU A 659 20.42 24.45 -24.56
C LEU A 659 21.69 24.91 -23.80
N ASP A 660 22.86 24.70 -24.40
CA ASP A 660 24.18 24.96 -23.81
C ASP A 660 24.65 26.42 -24.00
N LEU A 661 23.81 27.37 -23.57
CA LEU A 661 24.01 28.81 -23.83
C LEU A 661 24.66 29.59 -22.67
N GLU A 662 24.76 28.99 -21.47
CA GLU A 662 25.35 29.61 -20.27
C GLU A 662 26.18 28.58 -19.49
N PRO A 663 27.36 28.91 -18.91
CA PRO A 663 28.23 27.89 -18.29
C PRO A 663 27.63 27.19 -17.07
N ASP A 664 27.02 27.96 -16.16
CA ASP A 664 26.55 27.48 -14.85
C ASP A 664 25.08 27.02 -14.85
N HIS A 665 24.38 27.19 -15.97
CA HIS A 665 22.95 26.87 -16.12
C HIS A 665 22.72 26.04 -17.38
N VAL A 666 21.64 25.27 -17.38
CA VAL A 666 21.03 24.71 -18.58
C VAL A 666 19.88 25.63 -18.96
N THR A 667 19.83 26.07 -20.22
CA THR A 667 18.67 26.81 -20.73
C THR A 667 17.61 25.83 -21.23
N VAL A 668 16.35 26.09 -20.92
CA VAL A 668 15.19 25.51 -21.60
C VAL A 668 14.41 26.65 -22.27
N LEU A 669 13.98 26.45 -23.50
CA LEU A 669 13.21 27.44 -24.26
C LEU A 669 11.92 26.82 -24.80
N ALA A 670 10.79 27.33 -24.35
CA ALA A 670 9.48 26.92 -24.84
C ALA A 670 8.84 28.02 -25.71
N SER A 671 8.09 27.60 -26.71
CA SER A 671 7.37 28.44 -27.66
C SER A 671 6.05 27.78 -28.03
N THR A 672 4.96 28.55 -28.11
CA THR A 672 3.67 28.08 -28.60
C THR A 672 2.97 29.07 -29.52
N THR A 673 2.29 28.54 -30.54
CA THR A 673 1.40 29.28 -31.43
C THR A 673 -0.07 29.22 -30.99
N GLN A 674 -0.39 28.48 -29.91
CA GLN A 674 -1.75 28.50 -29.35
C GLN A 674 -2.05 29.87 -28.69
N PRO A 675 -3.30 30.39 -28.82
CA PRO A 675 -3.72 31.59 -28.10
C PRO A 675 -3.54 31.46 -26.59
N GLN A 676 -2.85 32.43 -25.99
CA GLN A 676 -2.64 32.52 -24.55
C GLN A 676 -3.65 33.47 -23.89
N ALA A 677 -3.79 33.39 -22.58
CA ALA A 677 -4.58 34.36 -21.81
C ALA A 677 -4.01 35.79 -21.93
N GLU A 678 -4.85 36.80 -21.75
CA GLU A 678 -4.42 38.20 -21.85
C GLU A 678 -3.33 38.52 -20.82
N GLY A 679 -2.14 38.92 -21.30
CA GLY A 679 -0.95 39.16 -20.47
C GLY A 679 -0.03 37.95 -20.27
N ALA A 680 -0.39 36.74 -20.70
CA ALA A 680 0.48 35.58 -20.67
C ALA A 680 1.44 35.55 -21.87
N LEU A 681 2.63 34.94 -21.69
CA LEU A 681 3.68 34.87 -22.71
C LEU A 681 3.51 33.63 -23.60
N SER A 682 3.62 33.81 -24.91
CA SER A 682 3.68 32.69 -25.89
C SER A 682 5.06 32.03 -26.00
N THR A 683 6.09 32.62 -25.39
CA THR A 683 7.47 32.12 -25.35
C THR A 683 8.07 32.34 -23.98
N PHE A 684 8.71 31.32 -23.39
CA PHE A 684 9.36 31.42 -22.09
C PHE A 684 10.74 30.77 -22.08
N ARG A 685 11.67 31.37 -21.34
CA ARG A 685 13.04 30.90 -21.13
C ARG A 685 13.20 30.56 -19.65
N ILE A 686 13.62 29.33 -19.36
CA ILE A 686 13.93 28.85 -18.01
C ILE A 686 15.45 28.66 -17.91
N LEU A 687 16.01 29.02 -16.76
CA LEU A 687 17.41 28.77 -16.40
C LEU A 687 17.45 27.78 -15.23
N VAL A 688 17.95 26.57 -15.48
CA VAL A 688 18.07 25.51 -14.48
C VAL A 688 19.53 25.41 -14.03
N PRO A 689 19.86 25.54 -12.74
CA PRO A 689 21.24 25.42 -12.27
C PRO A 689 21.88 24.08 -12.66
N ARG A 690 23.10 24.12 -13.24
CA ARG A 690 23.76 22.93 -13.78
C ARG A 690 24.40 22.10 -12.67
N VAL A 691 23.79 20.96 -12.34
CA VAL A 691 24.40 19.95 -11.46
C VAL A 691 25.64 19.37 -12.15
N GLN A 692 26.77 19.34 -11.44
CA GLN A 692 28.06 18.85 -11.95
C GLN A 692 28.15 17.31 -11.94
N ALA A 693 27.20 16.65 -12.60
CA ALA A 693 27.13 15.21 -12.76
C ALA A 693 26.55 14.84 -14.13
N TYR A 694 27.08 13.79 -14.77
CA TYR A 694 26.52 13.25 -16.01
C TYR A 694 25.50 12.16 -15.69
N VAL A 695 24.24 12.39 -16.09
CA VAL A 695 23.12 11.46 -15.88
C VAL A 695 22.36 11.32 -17.20
N THR A 696 22.21 10.10 -17.70
CA THR A 696 21.42 9.80 -18.90
C THR A 696 19.95 9.59 -18.54
N GLY A 697 19.04 10.02 -19.42
CA GLY A 697 17.58 9.96 -19.19
C GLY A 697 17.00 11.24 -18.59
N THR A 698 17.79 12.30 -18.45
CA THR A 698 17.34 13.61 -17.94
C THR A 698 16.30 14.27 -18.83
N GLY A 699 16.37 14.14 -20.15
CA GLY A 699 15.31 14.60 -21.07
C GLY A 699 13.98 13.88 -20.86
N GLU A 700 14.02 12.59 -20.47
CA GLU A 700 12.84 11.75 -20.22
C GLU A 700 12.20 12.02 -18.84
N LEU A 701 12.85 12.87 -18.03
CA LEU A 701 12.39 13.39 -16.73
C LEU A 701 12.14 14.91 -16.74
N GLY A 702 12.71 15.62 -17.72
CA GLY A 702 12.79 17.09 -17.78
C GLY A 702 12.32 17.70 -19.12
N GLY A 703 11.68 16.91 -19.99
CA GLY A 703 10.71 17.42 -20.92
C GLY A 703 9.44 17.77 -20.14
N ASP A 704 9.10 19.05 -20.08
CA ASP A 704 8.01 19.56 -19.25
C ASP A 704 6.67 18.88 -19.55
N GLU A 705 6.06 18.31 -18.50
CA GLU A 705 4.62 18.31 -18.18
C GLU A 705 3.61 18.28 -19.37
N TYR A 706 2.83 17.22 -19.65
CA TYR A 706 2.62 15.93 -18.96
C TYR A 706 2.10 14.86 -19.94
N ARG A 707 2.28 13.58 -19.61
CA ARG A 707 1.28 12.52 -19.90
C ARG A 707 0.39 12.33 -18.65
N VAL A 708 -0.72 13.11 -18.66
CA VAL A 708 -3.42 13.41 -17.69
C VAL A 708 -4.73 12.81 -18.42
N LYS A 709 -5.29 11.69 -17.93
CA LYS A 709 -6.18 10.82 -18.71
C LYS A 709 -7.45 11.53 -19.23
#